data_AF-A0A8B8I3T0-F1
#
_entry.id   AF-A0A8B8I3T0-F1
#
_cell.length_a   1.000
_cell.length_b   1.000
_cell.length_c   1.000
_cell.angle_alpha   90.00
_cell.angle_beta   90.00
_cell.angle_gamma   90.00
#
_symmetry.space_group_name_H-M   'P 1'
#
loop_
_entity.id
_entity.type
_entity.pdbx_description
1 polymer ?
#
loop_
_entity_poly.entity_id
_entity_poly.type
_entity_poly.pdbx_seq_one_letter_code
_entity_poly.pdbx_strand_id
1 'polypeptide(L)'
;MKFKYGYYDVFVRTCAKYPSSIAIRHYDNGFYKTYTYSELYGVCEYISQNLQQLTCKKGIIGLISERNIIIPCVIAAVHKCSTTFMFINLQDLEKVTQKIKFKILIHITQNVESDSLSDFLGRKSDKTVHVFNLVINFYNLDLNGSQHDYKHLPEHSFIAMTSGSTGEPKHIQVPVQCMQPNIDDLTKLFDITQNDVIYFSTPLTFDPSMIEILLACMNGASLLIAPEKADVLFHENNENSVTFWQTTPSKFFQQSNTDIKYKIFNTKSTLKILALGGEPFCGIKRLKELKDVKNKTKIFTLYGVTEMSCWACAAELDLNQIHSDREVPLGKCLSETEIILQPTHKNKNTGKIVLASKTRKCTILNKATGTDENNSLKYIDTGDIGETRNGTIYYRGRKDDIIKRFGHKVNLQSIEITIMQCPRVKTCSSIWLPKPMLLVVYYSSETLTSRELSDFLKCKLDDKHWPDKIIRVDNLPMNPHGKTSRQILSQMFEKSQVPHTLESLTVSLMKELKVTLNRNLTYEDIKDKEFFAIGGTSFLAVSLCNKLSLICPKFGKLILPYLITEKSTIGEIMQLAIKEVGVDVKNSRRRLKRLRSNTESSASTTQYNKKLVENHLGNPIEFVVVWTYDTGKCVDASPTLFHDGFNQYVTVGSHSGKIVVVDAISGITQGVIKVKSRVEASVFCCNEAPLTTPCGMVGTYDGTVVCFTLETCEELWRINVGSMIKSKGTCYKGCFCIAAYDGNIRCIDIMSGEIKHTIHITDQAISADLVLAKNEYIVLGTLSGVCASVHIESKSVAWRGTLDSPVFASPVLYDNDKYVVFAEVNGEIHCRTVEKGIKIWKYQGAKGNIFSSIYIKEIDKFKWQMVFGCHDSNVYSIIVKNFQPSLQWKTQLTSPVYSTPRSLSDKMILAASNNGILSILDSEKGAIISEYHLPNETFSTPAIYGDYIIIGCRNDHLYSIKYALYL
;
A
#
# COMPACT_ATOMS: atom_id res chain seq x y z
N MET A 1 -10.39 10.95 14.36
CA MET A 1 -11.18 11.26 13.15
C MET A 1 -11.81 9.98 12.58
N LYS A 2 -13.13 9.76 12.74
CA LYS A 2 -13.78 8.45 12.49
C LYS A 2 -13.46 7.87 11.09
N PHE A 3 -12.95 6.63 11.05
CA PHE A 3 -12.78 5.83 9.83
C PHE A 3 -14.16 5.47 9.24
N LYS A 4 -14.73 6.32 8.37
CA LYS A 4 -16.05 6.06 7.78
C LYS A 4 -15.96 4.89 6.78
N TYR A 5 -15.05 4.96 5.80
CA TYR A 5 -14.79 3.89 4.82
C TYR A 5 -13.50 3.10 5.14
N GLY A 6 -13.20 2.87 6.41
CA GLY A 6 -11.97 2.19 6.81
C GLY A 6 -10.71 2.96 6.47
N TYR A 7 -9.61 2.24 6.26
CA TYR A 7 -8.29 2.81 6.01
C TYR A 7 -8.21 3.68 4.75
N TYR A 8 -9.05 3.43 3.73
CA TYR A 8 -9.03 4.17 2.46
C TYR A 8 -9.16 5.69 2.65
N ASP A 9 -10.12 6.16 3.45
CA ASP A 9 -10.35 7.60 3.65
C ASP A 9 -9.15 8.31 4.24
N VAL A 10 -8.46 7.66 5.17
CA VAL A 10 -7.28 8.25 5.81
C VAL A 10 -6.11 8.20 4.85
N PHE A 11 -5.92 7.09 4.14
CA PHE A 11 -4.89 6.95 3.12
C PHE A 11 -5.00 8.05 2.04
N VAL A 12 -6.17 8.27 1.46
CA VAL A 12 -6.37 9.31 0.43
C VAL A 12 -6.09 10.72 0.96
N ARG A 13 -6.49 11.01 2.20
CA ARG A 13 -6.19 12.31 2.83
C ARG A 13 -4.71 12.49 3.07
N THR A 14 -4.00 11.45 3.52
CA THR A 14 -2.54 11.49 3.64
C THR A 14 -1.89 11.70 2.28
N CYS A 15 -2.36 11.03 1.22
CA CYS A 15 -1.85 11.23 -0.13
C CYS A 15 -2.08 12.66 -0.64
N ALA A 16 -3.22 13.26 -0.33
CA ALA A 16 -3.50 14.65 -0.67
C ALA A 16 -2.65 15.64 0.14
N LYS A 17 -2.38 15.33 1.42
CA LYS A 17 -1.58 16.19 2.32
C LYS A 17 -0.09 16.11 2.05
N TYR A 18 0.43 14.93 1.73
CA TYR A 18 1.86 14.64 1.57
C TYR A 18 2.19 13.98 0.22
N PRO A 19 1.75 14.52 -0.92
CA PRO A 19 1.82 13.83 -2.21
C PRO A 19 3.25 13.49 -2.64
N SER A 20 4.21 14.37 -2.36
CA SER A 20 5.63 14.20 -2.72
C SER A 20 6.45 13.50 -1.64
N SER A 21 5.90 13.29 -0.44
CA SER A 21 6.61 12.58 0.62
C SER A 21 6.75 11.10 0.27
N ILE A 22 7.86 10.51 0.69
CA ILE A 22 8.16 9.10 0.44
C ILE A 22 7.27 8.26 1.36
N ALA A 23 6.43 7.42 0.77
CA ALA A 23 5.55 6.49 1.48
C ALA A 23 6.23 5.13 1.71
N ILE A 24 6.96 4.62 0.70
CA ILE A 24 7.68 3.34 0.77
C ILE A 24 9.15 3.54 0.43
N ARG A 25 10.00 2.89 1.21
CA ARG A 25 11.42 2.66 0.94
C ARG A 25 11.60 1.16 0.78
N HIS A 26 12.08 0.71 -0.36
CA HIS A 26 12.24 -0.71 -0.67
C HIS A 26 13.70 -1.01 -0.98
N TYR A 27 14.33 -1.83 -0.14
CA TYR A 27 15.69 -2.29 -0.35
C TYR A 27 15.68 -3.55 -1.23
N ASP A 28 16.24 -3.43 -2.43
CA ASP A 28 16.25 -4.47 -3.45
C ASP A 28 17.61 -4.49 -4.15
N ASN A 29 18.26 -5.66 -4.19
CA ASN A 29 19.56 -5.89 -4.83
C ASN A 29 20.67 -4.86 -4.48
N GLY A 30 20.72 -4.40 -3.23
CA GLY A 30 21.76 -3.47 -2.76
C GLY A 30 21.39 -1.99 -2.83
N PHE A 31 20.23 -1.65 -3.39
CA PHE A 31 19.80 -0.27 -3.59
C PHE A 31 18.43 0.00 -2.95
N TYR A 32 18.22 1.24 -2.51
CA TYR A 32 16.90 1.70 -2.06
C TYR A 32 16.13 2.32 -3.23
N LYS A 33 14.95 1.80 -3.49
CA LYS A 33 13.93 2.41 -4.35
C LYS A 33 12.90 3.09 -3.48
N THR A 34 12.44 4.28 -3.87
CA THR A 34 11.46 5.05 -3.09
C THR A 34 10.20 5.29 -3.89
N TYR A 35 9.06 5.24 -3.22
CA TYR A 35 7.75 5.48 -3.82
C TYR A 35 7.00 6.51 -2.99
N THR A 36 6.47 7.52 -3.64
CA THR A 36 5.74 8.64 -3.04
C THR A 36 4.29 8.27 -2.74
N TYR A 37 3.64 9.00 -1.83
CA TYR A 37 2.20 8.81 -1.58
C TYR A 37 1.34 9.06 -2.83
N SER A 38 1.76 9.96 -3.72
CA SER A 38 1.12 10.24 -5.00
C SER A 38 1.13 9.01 -5.93
N GLU A 39 2.27 8.36 -6.09
CA GLU A 39 2.38 7.12 -6.89
C GLU A 39 1.52 6.00 -6.28
N LEU A 40 1.57 5.83 -4.96
CA LEU A 40 0.76 4.82 -4.28
C LEU A 40 -0.75 5.08 -4.40
N TYR A 41 -1.20 6.34 -4.43
CA TYR A 41 -2.60 6.67 -4.67
C TYR A 41 -3.05 6.21 -6.06
N GLY A 42 -2.25 6.47 -7.10
CA GLY A 42 -2.52 5.98 -8.45
C GLY A 42 -2.65 4.44 -8.50
N VAL A 43 -1.76 3.74 -7.78
CA VAL A 43 -1.84 2.28 -7.62
C VAL A 43 -3.11 1.83 -6.91
N CYS A 44 -3.48 2.50 -5.81
CA CYS A 44 -4.71 2.20 -5.07
C CYS A 44 -5.94 2.35 -5.97
N GLU A 45 -6.03 3.45 -6.72
CA GLU A 45 -7.15 3.69 -7.66
C GLU A 45 -7.23 2.62 -8.73
N TYR A 46 -6.08 2.26 -9.31
CA TYR A 46 -6.01 1.20 -10.31
C TYR A 46 -6.49 -0.14 -9.76
N ILE A 47 -6.02 -0.56 -8.58
CA ILE A 47 -6.45 -1.82 -7.94
C ILE A 47 -7.95 -1.78 -7.61
N SER A 48 -8.45 -0.68 -7.05
CA SER A 48 -9.86 -0.51 -6.72
C SER A 48 -10.78 -0.66 -7.94
N GLN A 49 -10.42 -0.02 -9.06
CA GLN A 49 -11.22 -0.10 -10.28
C GLN A 49 -11.26 -1.53 -10.84
N ASN A 50 -10.15 -2.27 -10.72
CA ASN A 50 -10.10 -3.67 -11.13
C ASN A 50 -10.96 -4.56 -10.23
N LEU A 51 -10.99 -4.32 -8.91
CA LEU A 51 -11.86 -5.02 -7.97
C LEU A 51 -13.35 -4.72 -8.18
N GLN A 52 -13.70 -3.46 -8.48
CA GLN A 52 -15.10 -3.06 -8.73
C GLN A 52 -15.69 -3.76 -9.96
N GLN A 53 -14.86 -4.05 -10.98
CA GLN A 53 -15.30 -4.78 -12.17
C GLN A 53 -15.64 -6.25 -11.88
N LEU A 54 -15.10 -6.83 -10.80
CA LEU A 54 -15.37 -8.20 -10.38
C LEU A 54 -16.60 -8.30 -9.45
N THR A 55 -17.53 -7.35 -9.54
CA THR A 55 -18.80 -7.26 -8.76
C THR A 55 -18.63 -7.40 -7.25
N CYS A 56 -17.52 -6.91 -6.71
CA CYS A 56 -17.20 -6.97 -5.29
C CYS A 56 -18.03 -5.95 -4.48
N LYS A 57 -19.21 -6.35 -3.99
CA LYS A 57 -20.09 -5.47 -3.19
C LYS A 57 -20.15 -5.82 -1.70
N LYS A 58 -20.06 -7.11 -1.32
CA LYS A 58 -20.07 -7.59 0.09
C LYS A 58 -19.32 -8.90 0.19
N GLY A 59 -18.49 -9.13 1.21
CA GLY A 59 -17.82 -10.42 1.45
C GLY A 59 -16.41 -10.30 2.01
N ILE A 60 -15.75 -11.45 2.18
CA ILE A 60 -14.35 -11.52 2.63
C ILE A 60 -13.45 -11.72 1.41
N ILE A 61 -12.43 -10.88 1.28
CA ILE A 61 -11.36 -11.02 0.30
C ILE A 61 -10.17 -11.72 0.96
N GLY A 62 -9.71 -12.83 0.39
CA GLY A 62 -8.47 -13.48 0.81
C GLY A 62 -7.28 -12.87 0.09
N LEU A 63 -6.26 -12.44 0.84
CA LEU A 63 -5.03 -11.86 0.29
C LEU A 63 -3.87 -12.82 0.54
N ILE A 64 -3.23 -13.27 -0.54
CA ILE A 64 -2.08 -14.17 -0.51
C ILE A 64 -0.91 -13.38 -1.09
N SER A 65 0.02 -12.99 -0.22
CA SER A 65 1.12 -12.13 -0.61
C SER A 65 2.24 -12.14 0.44
N GLU A 66 3.47 -11.92 0.00
CA GLU A 66 4.55 -11.48 0.87
C GLU A 66 4.53 -9.95 1.04
N ARG A 67 5.28 -9.42 2.01
CA ARG A 67 5.43 -7.97 2.17
C ARG A 67 6.03 -7.37 0.89
N ASN A 68 5.35 -6.36 0.35
CA ASN A 68 5.79 -5.67 -0.86
C ASN A 68 5.25 -4.23 -0.89
N ILE A 69 5.69 -3.47 -1.90
CA ILE A 69 5.47 -2.03 -2.01
C ILE A 69 4.01 -1.60 -2.23
N ILE A 70 3.11 -2.51 -2.65
CA ILE A 70 1.70 -2.19 -2.92
C ILE A 70 0.74 -2.66 -1.83
N ILE A 71 1.20 -3.34 -0.78
CA ILE A 71 0.32 -3.85 0.30
C ILE A 71 -0.57 -2.75 0.90
N PRO A 72 -0.06 -1.55 1.25
CA PRO A 72 -0.93 -0.48 1.74
C PRO A 72 -2.01 -0.11 0.70
N CYS A 73 -1.68 -0.05 -0.58
CA CYS A 73 -2.62 0.26 -1.65
C CYS A 73 -3.70 -0.81 -1.80
N VAL A 74 -3.33 -2.09 -1.69
CA VAL A 74 -4.27 -3.22 -1.78
C VAL A 74 -5.28 -3.16 -0.64
N ILE A 75 -4.83 -2.92 0.60
CA ILE A 75 -5.70 -2.78 1.78
C ILE A 75 -6.65 -1.59 1.60
N ALA A 76 -6.13 -0.44 1.16
CA ALA A 76 -6.95 0.74 0.88
C ALA A 76 -7.99 0.44 -0.22
N ALA A 77 -7.60 -0.26 -1.28
CA ALA A 77 -8.47 -0.61 -2.38
C ALA A 77 -9.62 -1.55 -1.97
N VAL A 78 -9.32 -2.57 -1.16
CA VAL A 78 -10.31 -3.49 -0.57
C VAL A 78 -11.33 -2.73 0.28
N HIS A 79 -10.87 -1.82 1.14
CA HIS A 79 -11.77 -1.03 1.99
C HIS A 79 -12.61 -0.04 1.16
N LYS A 80 -12.06 0.53 0.08
CA LYS A 80 -12.84 1.35 -0.87
C LYS A 80 -14.00 0.56 -1.48
N CYS A 81 -13.76 -0.71 -1.80
CA CYS A 81 -14.80 -1.64 -2.25
C CYS A 81 -15.72 -2.12 -1.12
N SER A 82 -15.60 -1.55 0.09
CA SER A 82 -16.43 -1.85 1.27
C SER A 82 -16.42 -3.32 1.68
N THR A 83 -15.24 -3.94 1.61
CA THR A 83 -15.06 -5.35 1.99
C THR A 83 -14.09 -5.53 3.15
N THR A 84 -14.18 -6.68 3.80
CA THR A 84 -13.24 -7.13 4.82
C THR A 84 -12.19 -8.01 4.16
N PHE A 85 -10.92 -7.92 4.56
CA PHE A 85 -9.89 -8.84 4.06
C PHE A 85 -9.33 -9.77 5.14
N MET A 86 -8.67 -10.83 4.68
CA MET A 86 -7.86 -11.71 5.51
C MET A 86 -6.58 -12.02 4.75
N PHE A 87 -5.43 -11.80 5.38
CA PHE A 87 -4.16 -12.33 4.86
C PHE A 87 -4.07 -13.83 5.14
N ILE A 88 -3.59 -14.59 4.15
CA ILE A 88 -3.54 -16.05 4.20
C ILE A 88 -2.17 -16.50 3.71
N ASN A 89 -1.52 -17.37 4.48
CA ASN A 89 -0.35 -18.10 4.00
C ASN A 89 -0.81 -19.20 3.05
N LEU A 90 -0.08 -19.42 1.95
CA LEU A 90 -0.44 -20.45 0.97
C LEU A 90 -0.55 -21.85 1.61
N GLN A 91 0.27 -22.16 2.62
CA GLN A 91 0.25 -23.43 3.35
C GLN A 91 -1.03 -23.66 4.18
N ASP A 92 -1.68 -22.59 4.61
CA ASP A 92 -2.90 -22.65 5.43
C ASP A 92 -4.17 -22.54 4.58
N LEU A 93 -4.03 -22.30 3.28
CA LEU A 93 -5.13 -21.94 2.39
C LEU A 93 -6.27 -22.97 2.40
N GLU A 94 -5.95 -24.26 2.25
CA GLU A 94 -6.94 -25.34 2.25
C GLU A 94 -7.74 -25.41 3.57
N LYS A 95 -7.05 -25.28 4.71
CA LYS A 95 -7.70 -25.31 6.03
C LYS A 95 -8.58 -24.09 6.26
N VAL A 96 -8.16 -22.93 5.76
CA VAL A 96 -8.89 -21.67 5.92
C VAL A 96 -10.11 -21.63 5.00
N THR A 97 -10.00 -22.06 3.74
CA THR A 97 -11.11 -22.06 2.77
C THR A 97 -12.22 -23.05 3.15
N GLN A 98 -11.92 -24.11 3.90
CA GLN A 98 -12.93 -25.00 4.49
C GLN A 98 -13.80 -24.31 5.56
N LYS A 99 -13.26 -23.31 6.26
CA LYS A 99 -13.92 -22.64 7.39
C LYS A 99 -14.46 -21.25 7.03
N ILE A 100 -13.88 -20.59 6.03
CA ILE A 100 -14.19 -19.22 5.62
C ILE A 100 -14.49 -19.20 4.12
N LYS A 101 -15.68 -18.68 3.77
CA LYS A 101 -16.06 -18.47 2.38
C LYS A 101 -15.52 -17.12 1.90
N PHE A 102 -14.54 -17.18 1.00
CA PHE A 102 -14.03 -16.00 0.30
C PHE A 102 -14.84 -15.72 -0.95
N LYS A 103 -15.00 -14.43 -1.27
CA LYS A 103 -15.58 -14.00 -2.55
C LYS A 103 -14.55 -13.84 -3.63
N ILE A 104 -13.43 -13.22 -3.27
CA ILE A 104 -12.29 -13.01 -4.16
C ILE A 104 -11.05 -13.47 -3.43
N LEU A 105 -10.18 -14.19 -4.13
CA LEU A 105 -8.79 -14.36 -3.73
C LEU A 105 -7.92 -13.46 -4.60
N ILE A 106 -7.00 -12.75 -3.96
CA ILE A 106 -5.99 -11.95 -4.63
C ILE A 106 -4.63 -12.57 -4.32
N HIS A 107 -3.91 -12.96 -5.36
CA HIS A 107 -2.53 -13.42 -5.27
C HIS A 107 -1.61 -12.35 -5.86
N ILE A 108 -0.61 -11.93 -5.09
CA ILE A 108 0.38 -10.94 -5.51
C ILE A 108 1.75 -11.58 -5.50
N THR A 109 2.40 -11.61 -6.67
CA THR A 109 3.70 -12.26 -6.89
C THR A 109 4.62 -11.39 -7.74
N GLN A 110 5.93 -11.63 -7.67
CA GLN A 110 6.92 -11.04 -8.58
C GLN A 110 7.18 -11.91 -9.83
N ASN A 111 6.82 -13.20 -9.79
CA ASN A 111 7.10 -14.15 -10.87
C ASN A 111 5.85 -14.43 -11.71
N VAL A 112 5.97 -14.24 -13.03
CA VAL A 112 4.90 -14.50 -14.01
C VAL A 112 4.75 -16.00 -14.31
N GLU A 113 5.82 -16.80 -14.11
CA GLU A 113 5.92 -18.17 -14.63
C GLU A 113 5.35 -19.28 -13.71
N SER A 114 5.00 -18.99 -12.46
CA SER A 114 4.38 -19.99 -11.56
C SER A 114 3.38 -19.36 -10.60
N ASP A 115 2.11 -19.33 -11.01
CA ASP A 115 1.03 -19.01 -10.10
C ASP A 115 0.62 -20.28 -9.33
N SER A 116 1.29 -20.51 -8.19
CA SER A 116 0.99 -21.64 -7.30
C SER A 116 -0.46 -21.68 -6.82
N LEU A 117 -1.17 -20.54 -6.83
CA LEU A 117 -2.60 -20.50 -6.50
C LEU A 117 -3.46 -21.02 -7.66
N SER A 118 -3.06 -20.76 -8.91
CA SER A 118 -3.73 -21.32 -10.09
C SER A 118 -3.68 -22.85 -10.11
N ASP A 119 -2.52 -23.42 -9.75
CA ASP A 119 -2.32 -24.86 -9.62
C ASP A 119 -3.19 -25.43 -8.50
N PHE A 120 -3.22 -24.78 -7.34
CA PHE A 120 -4.04 -25.18 -6.19
C PHE A 120 -5.54 -25.16 -6.52
N LEU A 121 -6.03 -24.12 -7.20
CA LEU A 121 -7.44 -23.98 -7.57
C LEU A 121 -7.83 -24.79 -8.82
N GLY A 122 -6.84 -25.31 -9.57
CA GLY A 122 -7.08 -25.98 -10.85
C GLY A 122 -7.68 -25.06 -11.92
N ARG A 123 -7.47 -23.73 -11.83
CA ARG A 123 -8.01 -22.73 -12.76
C ARG A 123 -7.13 -21.50 -12.91
N LYS A 124 -7.23 -20.83 -14.06
CA LYS A 124 -6.58 -19.53 -14.29
C LYS A 124 -7.27 -18.40 -13.53
N SER A 125 -6.55 -17.30 -13.33
CA SER A 125 -7.11 -16.06 -12.81
C SER A 125 -8.19 -15.51 -13.74
N ASP A 126 -9.24 -14.92 -13.18
CA ASP A 126 -10.27 -14.23 -13.97
C ASP A 126 -9.75 -12.90 -14.49
N LYS A 127 -8.77 -12.33 -13.78
CA LYS A 127 -8.12 -11.09 -14.17
C LYS A 127 -6.69 -11.02 -13.66
N THR A 128 -5.80 -10.51 -14.48
CA THR A 128 -4.40 -10.26 -14.14
C THR A 128 -4.05 -8.84 -14.49
N VAL A 129 -3.42 -8.13 -13.55
CA VAL A 129 -2.90 -6.78 -13.79
C VAL A 129 -1.46 -6.68 -13.29
N HIS A 130 -0.72 -5.75 -13.88
CA HIS A 130 0.67 -5.50 -13.56
C HIS A 130 0.81 -4.14 -12.89
N VAL A 131 1.53 -4.10 -11.77
CA VAL A 131 1.83 -2.86 -11.05
C VAL A 131 3.31 -2.90 -10.67
N PHE A 132 4.08 -1.95 -11.19
CA PHE A 132 5.55 -1.99 -11.09
C PHE A 132 6.09 -3.34 -11.62
N ASN A 133 6.86 -4.06 -10.81
CA ASN A 133 7.36 -5.41 -11.09
C ASN A 133 6.49 -6.52 -10.46
N LEU A 134 5.27 -6.19 -10.01
CA LEU A 134 4.35 -7.13 -9.37
C LEU A 134 3.21 -7.51 -10.31
N VAL A 135 2.80 -8.76 -10.21
CA VAL A 135 1.61 -9.31 -10.86
C VAL A 135 0.55 -9.52 -9.80
N ILE A 136 -0.65 -9.02 -10.07
CA ILE A 136 -1.82 -9.15 -9.20
C ILE A 136 -2.85 -9.99 -9.95
N ASN A 137 -3.09 -11.21 -9.44
CA ASN A 137 -4.04 -12.16 -9.98
C ASN A 137 -5.30 -12.17 -9.12
N PHE A 138 -6.45 -11.93 -9.74
CA PHE A 138 -7.75 -11.94 -9.10
C PHE A 138 -8.52 -13.21 -9.48
N TYR A 139 -9.06 -13.87 -8.46
CA TYR A 139 -9.88 -15.07 -8.59
C TYR A 139 -11.26 -14.79 -8.01
N ASN A 140 -12.27 -14.68 -8.86
CA ASN A 140 -13.66 -14.53 -8.46
C ASN A 140 -14.27 -15.89 -8.14
N LEU A 141 -14.56 -16.14 -6.87
CA LEU A 141 -15.13 -17.40 -6.38
C LEU A 141 -16.66 -17.38 -6.32
N ASP A 142 -17.30 -16.23 -6.54
CA ASP A 142 -18.75 -16.04 -6.47
C ASP A 142 -19.33 -15.76 -7.86
N LEU A 143 -19.50 -16.81 -8.67
CA LEU A 143 -19.91 -16.72 -10.08
C LEU A 143 -21.42 -16.42 -10.29
N ASN A 144 -22.25 -16.44 -9.22
CA ASN A 144 -23.72 -16.36 -9.32
C ASN A 144 -24.36 -15.12 -8.63
N GLY A 145 -23.62 -14.04 -8.42
CA GLY A 145 -24.11 -12.89 -7.64
C GLY A 145 -25.11 -11.96 -8.36
N SER A 146 -26.35 -11.95 -7.88
CA SER A 146 -27.42 -11.01 -8.26
C SER A 146 -27.05 -9.54 -8.03
N GLN A 147 -27.37 -8.69 -9.02
CA GLN A 147 -27.14 -7.25 -9.01
C GLN A 147 -28.14 -6.56 -8.06
N HIS A 148 -27.77 -6.36 -6.80
CA HIS A 148 -28.40 -5.32 -5.98
C HIS A 148 -27.34 -4.34 -5.46
N ASP A 149 -27.49 -3.06 -5.84
CA ASP A 149 -26.70 -1.94 -5.36
C ASP A 149 -27.15 -1.53 -3.96
N TYR A 150 -26.31 -1.79 -2.97
CA TYR A 150 -26.39 -1.14 -1.67
C TYR A 150 -24.98 -0.67 -1.28
N LYS A 151 -24.78 0.64 -1.17
CA LYS A 151 -23.62 1.25 -0.48
C LYS A 151 -23.71 0.85 1.00
N HIS A 152 -23.05 -0.24 1.38
CA HIS A 152 -22.91 -0.64 2.78
C HIS A 152 -21.47 -0.38 3.22
N LEU A 153 -21.26 0.26 4.36
CA LEU A 153 -19.92 0.47 4.93
C LEU A 153 -19.38 -0.88 5.45
N PRO A 154 -18.08 -1.19 5.34
CA PRO A 154 -17.54 -2.40 5.93
C PRO A 154 -17.63 -2.29 7.46
N GLU A 155 -18.36 -3.20 8.09
CA GLU A 155 -18.42 -3.28 9.56
C GLU A 155 -17.05 -3.68 10.14
N HIS A 156 -16.33 -4.55 9.40
CA HIS A 156 -15.03 -5.10 9.78
C HIS A 156 -13.94 -4.72 8.78
N SER A 157 -12.77 -4.34 9.30
CA SER A 157 -11.60 -4.02 8.48
C SER A 157 -10.90 -5.29 8.00
N PHE A 158 -10.46 -6.12 8.94
CA PHE A 158 -9.73 -7.34 8.62
C PHE A 158 -10.06 -8.49 9.57
N ILE A 159 -9.66 -9.69 9.18
CA ILE A 159 -9.72 -10.90 10.00
C ILE A 159 -8.28 -11.35 10.28
N ALA A 160 -7.94 -11.50 11.55
CA ALA A 160 -6.66 -12.05 11.98
C ALA A 160 -6.83 -13.46 12.52
N MET A 161 -5.88 -14.34 12.19
CA MET A 161 -5.84 -15.70 12.70
C MET A 161 -4.97 -15.75 13.96
N THR A 162 -5.45 -16.41 15.01
CA THR A 162 -4.71 -16.59 16.27
C THR A 162 -4.70 -18.05 16.69
N SER A 163 -3.67 -18.48 17.42
CA SER A 163 -3.63 -19.83 18.01
C SER A 163 -4.63 -19.92 19.17
N GLY A 164 -5.62 -20.81 19.05
CA GLY A 164 -6.57 -21.06 20.14
C GLY A 164 -5.96 -21.88 21.27
N SER A 165 -6.45 -21.68 22.50
CA SER A 165 -6.08 -22.49 23.66
C SER A 165 -6.48 -23.97 23.53
N THR A 166 -7.40 -24.28 22.62
CA THR A 166 -7.84 -25.64 22.28
C THR A 166 -7.01 -26.30 21.17
N GLY A 167 -6.01 -25.61 20.60
CA GLY A 167 -5.19 -26.07 19.48
C GLY A 167 -5.73 -25.68 18.09
N GLU A 168 -7.03 -25.39 17.98
CA GLU A 168 -7.64 -24.90 16.73
C GLU A 168 -7.46 -23.38 16.57
N PRO A 169 -7.10 -22.86 15.38
CA PRO A 169 -7.00 -21.42 15.16
C PRO A 169 -8.34 -20.71 15.28
N LYS A 170 -8.34 -19.55 15.96
CA LYS A 170 -9.50 -18.63 15.99
C LYS A 170 -9.36 -17.58 14.90
N HIS A 171 -10.48 -17.17 14.31
CA HIS A 171 -10.55 -16.10 13.33
C HIS A 171 -11.22 -14.88 13.97
N ILE A 172 -10.44 -13.85 14.25
CA ILE A 172 -10.89 -12.66 14.95
C ILE A 172 -11.21 -11.58 13.93
N GLN A 173 -12.47 -11.16 13.86
CA GLN A 173 -12.91 -10.03 13.04
C GLN A 173 -12.65 -8.74 13.81
N VAL A 174 -11.93 -7.82 13.16
CA VAL A 174 -11.56 -6.52 13.75
C VAL A 174 -12.42 -5.43 13.13
N PRO A 175 -13.35 -4.81 13.89
CA PRO A 175 -14.16 -3.71 13.40
C PRO A 175 -13.31 -2.49 13.00
N VAL A 176 -13.76 -1.76 11.98
CA VAL A 176 -13.06 -0.57 11.47
C VAL A 176 -12.79 0.46 12.58
N GLN A 177 -13.78 0.67 13.45
CA GLN A 177 -13.71 1.63 14.56
C GLN A 177 -12.65 1.27 15.62
N CYS A 178 -12.29 -0.01 15.77
CA CYS A 178 -11.37 -0.47 16.81
C CYS A 178 -9.92 -0.03 16.57
N MET A 179 -9.56 0.23 15.30
CA MET A 179 -8.19 0.59 14.93
C MET A 179 -7.83 2.01 15.34
N GLN A 180 -8.78 2.95 15.30
CA GLN A 180 -8.49 4.36 15.47
C GLN A 180 -7.90 4.72 16.83
N PRO A 181 -8.54 4.36 17.97
CA PRO A 181 -8.01 4.74 19.27
C PRO A 181 -6.57 4.23 19.47
N ASN A 182 -6.28 3.03 18.96
CA ASN A 182 -4.96 2.44 19.02
C ASN A 182 -3.93 3.31 18.27
N ILE A 183 -4.20 3.63 17.00
CA ILE A 183 -3.26 4.43 16.19
C ILE A 183 -3.13 5.86 16.68
N ASP A 184 -4.23 6.50 17.08
CA ASP A 184 -4.22 7.89 17.57
C ASP A 184 -3.37 8.00 18.84
N ASP A 185 -3.45 7.03 19.76
CA ASP A 185 -2.65 7.03 20.99
C ASP A 185 -1.19 6.65 20.76
N LEU A 186 -0.93 5.63 19.95
CA LEU A 186 0.44 5.24 19.62
C LEU A 186 1.16 6.35 18.84
N THR A 187 0.46 7.07 17.96
CA THR A 187 0.99 8.26 17.27
C THR A 187 1.46 9.31 18.28
N LYS A 188 0.64 9.61 19.29
CA LYS A 188 1.00 10.59 20.34
C LYS A 188 2.10 10.08 21.26
N LEU A 189 2.01 8.82 21.70
CA LEU A 189 2.93 8.21 22.64
C LEU A 189 4.35 8.11 22.07
N PHE A 190 4.45 7.76 20.78
CA PHE A 190 5.72 7.62 20.07
C PHE A 190 6.14 8.88 19.31
N ASP A 191 5.27 9.89 19.29
CA ASP A 191 5.47 11.15 18.58
C ASP A 191 5.80 10.91 17.09
N ILE A 192 4.96 10.12 16.40
CA ILE A 192 5.19 9.78 14.99
C ILE A 192 4.91 11.00 14.10
N THR A 193 5.83 11.27 13.19
CA THR A 193 5.80 12.39 12.25
C THR A 193 6.03 11.92 10.81
N GLN A 194 5.85 12.83 9.84
CA GLN A 194 6.12 12.57 8.43
C GLN A 194 7.59 12.22 8.11
N ASN A 195 8.51 12.52 9.03
CA ASN A 195 9.95 12.27 8.86
C ASN A 195 10.37 10.88 9.35
N ASP A 196 9.47 10.12 9.96
CA ASP A 196 9.78 8.81 10.51
C ASP A 196 9.88 7.71 9.43
N VAL A 197 10.77 6.76 9.70
CA VAL A 197 10.98 5.55 8.90
C VAL A 197 10.62 4.36 9.77
N ILE A 198 9.43 3.81 9.52
CA ILE A 198 8.86 2.66 10.24
C ILE A 198 9.36 1.39 9.55
N TYR A 199 10.06 0.52 10.28
CA TYR A 199 10.48 -0.75 9.71
C TYR A 199 9.29 -1.72 9.57
N PHE A 200 8.93 -2.04 8.34
CA PHE A 200 7.81 -2.93 8.02
C PHE A 200 8.27 -4.38 8.01
N SER A 201 8.30 -4.97 9.21
CA SER A 201 8.89 -6.30 9.45
C SER A 201 7.86 -7.34 9.86
N THR A 202 6.71 -6.91 10.40
CA THR A 202 5.72 -7.84 10.94
C THR A 202 5.06 -8.65 9.80
N PRO A 203 4.93 -9.97 9.95
CA PRO A 203 4.18 -10.83 9.02
C PRO A 203 2.74 -10.35 8.80
N LEU A 204 2.27 -10.35 7.55
CA LEU A 204 0.96 -9.81 7.15
C LEU A 204 -0.24 -10.53 7.81
N THR A 205 -0.05 -11.78 8.21
CA THR A 205 -1.07 -12.58 8.91
C THR A 205 -1.21 -12.22 10.39
N PHE A 206 -0.40 -11.28 10.91
CA PHE A 206 -0.41 -10.84 12.30
C PHE A 206 -0.88 -9.40 12.43
N ASP A 207 -1.72 -9.12 13.43
CA ASP A 207 -2.35 -7.80 13.60
C ASP A 207 -1.39 -6.61 13.85
N PRO A 208 -0.16 -6.75 14.39
CA PRO A 208 0.75 -5.60 14.51
C PRO A 208 1.30 -5.11 13.16
N SER A 209 1.18 -5.90 12.08
CA SER A 209 1.54 -5.40 10.73
C SER A 209 0.59 -4.28 10.30
N MET A 210 -0.67 -4.33 10.73
CA MET A 210 -1.64 -3.25 10.52
C MET A 210 -1.25 -2.00 11.31
N ILE A 211 -0.68 -2.15 12.51
CA ILE A 211 -0.19 -1.02 13.29
C ILE A 211 0.97 -0.32 12.57
N GLU A 212 1.93 -1.08 12.03
CA GLU A 212 3.04 -0.52 11.23
C GLU A 212 2.52 0.28 10.03
N ILE A 213 1.64 -0.33 9.22
CA ILE A 213 1.05 0.32 8.03
C ILE A 213 0.28 1.58 8.41
N LEU A 214 -0.60 1.49 9.42
CA LEU A 214 -1.45 2.62 9.81
C LEU A 214 -0.64 3.74 10.47
N LEU A 215 0.36 3.43 11.32
CA LEU A 215 1.21 4.47 11.90
C LEU A 215 1.96 5.24 10.81
N ALA A 216 2.46 4.57 9.77
CA ALA A 216 3.14 5.26 8.69
C ALA A 216 2.15 6.10 7.86
N CYS A 217 1.14 5.42 7.32
CA CYS A 217 0.23 6.00 6.33
C CYS A 217 -0.79 6.98 6.90
N MET A 218 -1.00 7.03 8.22
CA MET A 218 -1.85 8.07 8.83
C MET A 218 -1.07 9.34 9.19
N ASN A 219 0.26 9.24 9.33
CA ASN A 219 1.11 10.34 9.77
C ASN A 219 1.98 10.93 8.64
N GLY A 220 1.91 10.37 7.43
CA GLY A 220 2.76 10.78 6.31
C GLY A 220 4.19 10.26 6.41
N ALA A 221 4.46 9.33 7.32
CA ALA A 221 5.76 8.70 7.50
C ALA A 221 6.02 7.66 6.40
N SER A 222 7.20 7.05 6.39
CA SER A 222 7.59 6.05 5.40
C SER A 222 7.66 4.63 6.00
N LEU A 223 7.27 3.62 5.21
CA LEU A 223 7.52 2.21 5.52
C LEU A 223 8.82 1.76 4.84
N LEU A 224 9.73 1.16 5.61
CA LEU A 224 10.92 0.50 5.07
C LEU A 224 10.67 -1.01 4.92
N ILE A 225 10.79 -1.51 3.69
CA ILE A 225 10.79 -2.93 3.36
C ILE A 225 12.22 -3.33 3.05
N ALA A 226 12.83 -4.09 3.97
CA ALA A 226 14.22 -4.50 3.88
C ALA A 226 14.47 -5.80 4.64
N PRO A 227 15.52 -6.56 4.28
CA PRO A 227 16.01 -7.66 5.11
C PRO A 227 16.45 -7.13 6.49
N GLU A 228 16.24 -7.93 7.53
CA GLU A 228 16.54 -7.56 8.92
C GLU A 228 18.05 -7.68 9.21
N LYS A 229 18.83 -6.80 8.59
CA LYS A 229 20.28 -6.69 8.77
C LYS A 229 20.60 -5.30 9.32
N ALA A 230 21.35 -5.21 10.42
CA ALA A 230 21.63 -3.94 11.08
C ALA A 230 22.25 -2.89 10.14
N ASP A 231 23.17 -3.29 9.24
CA ASP A 231 23.78 -2.37 8.26
C ASP A 231 22.80 -1.85 7.19
N VAL A 232 21.70 -2.56 6.94
CA VAL A 232 20.63 -2.15 6.02
C VAL A 232 19.58 -1.31 6.76
N LEU A 233 19.32 -1.60 8.03
CA LEU A 233 18.35 -0.85 8.83
C LEU A 233 18.92 0.46 9.38
N PHE A 234 20.23 0.53 9.60
CA PHE A 234 20.96 1.68 10.16
C PHE A 234 22.13 2.03 9.24
N HIS A 235 21.80 2.52 8.05
CA HIS A 235 22.73 2.90 6.99
C HIS A 235 23.50 4.19 7.34
N GLU A 236 24.74 4.33 6.84
CA GLU A 236 25.63 5.46 7.17
C GLU A 236 25.06 6.83 6.78
N ASN A 237 24.36 6.90 5.64
CA ASN A 237 23.76 8.15 5.14
C ASN A 237 22.48 8.58 5.88
N ASN A 238 22.00 7.83 6.88
CA ASN A 238 20.84 8.08 7.74
C ASN A 238 19.46 8.28 7.07
N GLU A 239 19.37 8.68 5.81
CA GLU A 239 18.10 9.01 5.12
C GLU A 239 17.11 7.84 5.05
N ASN A 240 17.62 6.62 4.87
CA ASN A 240 16.81 5.40 4.83
C ASN A 240 16.86 4.61 6.14
N SER A 241 17.48 5.17 7.19
CA SER A 241 17.67 4.48 8.45
C SER A 241 16.40 4.51 9.29
N VAL A 242 16.14 3.40 9.97
CA VAL A 242 14.93 3.20 10.76
C VAL A 242 14.89 4.18 11.95
N THR A 243 13.73 4.80 12.17
CA THR A 243 13.46 5.62 13.36
C THR A 243 12.49 4.94 14.32
N PHE A 244 11.64 4.04 13.82
CA PHE A 244 10.70 3.26 14.63
C PHE A 244 10.78 1.79 14.26
N TRP A 245 11.01 0.95 15.27
CA TRP A 245 11.03 -0.50 15.11
C TRP A 245 10.10 -1.17 16.12
N GLN A 246 9.05 -1.82 15.61
CA GLN A 246 8.21 -2.73 16.38
C GLN A 246 8.64 -4.18 16.10
N THR A 247 8.83 -4.98 17.15
CA THR A 247 9.17 -6.41 17.01
C THR A 247 8.90 -7.19 18.31
N THR A 248 9.07 -8.50 18.28
CA THR A 248 9.04 -9.33 19.49
C THR A 248 10.41 -9.28 20.19
N PRO A 249 10.47 -9.31 21.54
CA PRO A 249 11.71 -9.43 22.31
C PRO A 249 12.71 -10.46 21.77
N SER A 250 12.26 -11.69 21.53
CA SER A 250 13.07 -12.81 21.06
C SER A 250 13.64 -12.53 19.68
N LYS A 251 12.86 -11.89 18.79
CA LYS A 251 13.31 -11.52 17.45
C LYS A 251 14.38 -10.43 17.51
N PHE A 252 14.15 -9.38 18.29
CA PHE A 252 15.16 -8.35 18.52
C PHE A 252 16.48 -8.94 19.05
N PHE A 253 16.40 -9.87 20.01
CA PHE A 253 17.58 -10.45 20.65
C PHE A 253 18.31 -11.53 19.83
N GLN A 254 17.80 -11.91 18.65
CA GLN A 254 18.57 -12.69 17.66
C GLN A 254 19.70 -11.87 17.03
N GLN A 255 19.60 -10.54 17.05
CA GLN A 255 20.69 -9.66 16.63
C GLN A 255 21.95 -9.90 17.48
N SER A 256 23.12 -9.73 16.87
CA SER A 256 24.39 -9.91 17.59
C SER A 256 24.56 -8.82 18.66
N ASN A 257 25.29 -9.12 19.74
CA ASN A 257 25.60 -8.10 20.75
C ASN A 257 26.37 -6.91 20.15
N THR A 258 27.23 -7.19 19.18
CA THR A 258 27.99 -6.19 18.42
C THR A 258 27.06 -5.25 17.66
N ASP A 259 26.07 -5.77 16.94
CA ASP A 259 25.13 -4.95 16.17
C ASP A 259 24.23 -4.13 17.10
N ILE A 260 23.70 -4.76 18.16
CA ILE A 260 22.88 -4.06 19.16
C ILE A 260 23.65 -2.88 19.75
N LYS A 261 24.92 -3.07 20.13
CA LYS A 261 25.74 -2.04 20.76
C LYS A 261 26.22 -0.97 19.79
N TYR A 262 26.80 -1.37 18.66
CA TYR A 262 27.55 -0.46 17.78
C TYR A 262 26.75 0.04 16.58
N LYS A 263 25.61 -0.57 16.24
CA LYS A 263 24.74 -0.13 15.12
C LYS A 263 23.39 0.38 15.61
N ILE A 264 22.71 -0.38 16.46
CA ILE A 264 21.34 -0.07 16.90
C ILE A 264 21.32 0.95 18.05
N PHE A 265 22.15 0.78 19.08
CA PHE A 265 22.16 1.63 20.27
C PHE A 265 23.44 2.43 20.47
N ASN A 266 24.15 2.76 19.38
CA ASN A 266 25.26 3.69 19.45
C ASN A 266 24.76 5.14 19.66
N THR A 267 25.69 6.06 19.91
CA THR A 267 25.41 7.48 20.19
C THR A 267 24.81 8.26 19.01
N LYS A 268 25.00 7.79 17.78
CA LYS A 268 24.52 8.39 16.52
C LYS A 268 23.32 7.65 15.93
N SER A 269 22.73 6.70 16.64
CA SER A 269 21.60 5.91 16.14
C SER A 269 20.41 6.80 15.76
N THR A 270 19.79 6.50 14.63
CA THR A 270 18.54 7.14 14.18
C THR A 270 17.31 6.58 14.88
N LEU A 271 17.44 5.44 15.59
CA LEU A 271 16.32 4.78 16.23
C LEU A 271 15.77 5.67 17.35
N LYS A 272 14.56 6.20 17.14
CA LYS A 272 13.81 6.97 18.13
C LYS A 272 13.09 6.04 19.10
N ILE A 273 12.40 5.03 18.57
CA ILE A 273 11.52 4.15 19.33
C ILE A 273 11.81 2.68 19.00
N LEU A 274 12.06 1.88 20.03
CA LEU A 274 11.99 0.42 19.97
C LEU A 274 10.76 -0.04 20.75
N ALA A 275 9.76 -0.60 20.06
CA ALA A 275 8.53 -1.11 20.65
C ALA A 275 8.53 -2.65 20.65
N LEU A 276 8.59 -3.24 21.84
CA LEU A 276 8.68 -4.69 22.04
C LEU A 276 7.35 -5.25 22.52
N GLY A 277 6.77 -6.21 21.82
CA GLY A 277 5.46 -6.75 22.22
C GLY A 277 5.15 -8.15 21.72
N GLY A 278 4.03 -8.69 22.22
CA GLY A 278 3.49 -9.99 21.80
C GLY A 278 4.05 -11.19 22.57
N GLU A 279 5.07 -10.99 23.38
CA GLU A 279 5.61 -11.96 24.34
C GLU A 279 6.26 -11.21 25.52
N PRO A 280 6.49 -11.89 26.66
CA PRO A 280 7.16 -11.30 27.82
C PRO A 280 8.57 -10.81 27.48
N PHE A 281 8.92 -9.61 27.93
CA PHE A 281 10.25 -9.06 27.73
C PHE A 281 11.24 -9.63 28.76
N CYS A 282 12.21 -10.41 28.29
CA CYS A 282 13.29 -10.96 29.09
C CYS A 282 14.64 -10.49 28.51
N GLY A 283 15.31 -9.55 29.17
CA GLY A 283 16.54 -8.96 28.65
C GLY A 283 16.88 -7.57 29.17
N ILE A 284 16.30 -7.13 30.29
CA ILE A 284 16.56 -5.81 30.89
C ILE A 284 18.06 -5.59 31.11
N LYS A 285 18.76 -6.55 31.70
CA LYS A 285 20.20 -6.45 31.97
C LYS A 285 21.02 -6.33 30.68
N ARG A 286 20.71 -7.15 29.68
CA ARG A 286 21.39 -7.14 28.38
C ARG A 286 21.19 -5.79 27.67
N LEU A 287 19.99 -5.21 27.70
CA LEU A 287 19.78 -3.87 27.16
C LEU A 287 20.57 -2.80 27.92
N LYS A 288 20.60 -2.85 29.26
CA LYS A 288 21.41 -1.91 30.07
C LYS A 288 22.89 -1.96 29.69
N GLU A 289 23.44 -3.16 29.45
CA GLU A 289 24.85 -3.36 29.11
C GLU A 289 25.19 -2.93 27.68
N LEU A 290 24.27 -3.13 26.73
CA LEU A 290 24.54 -2.89 25.30
C LEU A 290 24.12 -1.49 24.84
N LYS A 291 23.17 -0.84 25.51
CA LYS A 291 22.72 0.51 25.16
C LYS A 291 23.71 1.55 25.64
N ASP A 292 24.23 2.37 24.74
CA ASP A 292 25.09 3.49 25.11
C ASP A 292 24.33 4.50 26.00
N VAL A 293 25.00 5.04 27.02
CA VAL A 293 24.40 5.99 27.98
C VAL A 293 23.91 7.26 27.29
N LYS A 294 24.56 7.70 26.20
CA LYS A 294 24.17 8.87 25.40
C LYS A 294 23.15 8.55 24.31
N ASN A 295 22.81 7.27 24.08
CA ASN A 295 21.80 6.90 23.09
C ASN A 295 20.40 7.35 23.55
N LYS A 296 19.65 8.00 22.64
CA LYS A 296 18.36 8.62 22.91
C LYS A 296 17.15 7.73 22.61
N THR A 297 17.35 6.50 22.17
CA THR A 297 16.26 5.58 21.84
C THR A 297 15.41 5.29 23.07
N LYS A 298 14.11 5.53 22.96
CA LYS A 298 13.13 5.12 23.97
C LYS A 298 12.69 3.69 23.70
N ILE A 299 12.61 2.89 24.74
CA ILE A 299 12.22 1.49 24.65
C ILE A 299 10.87 1.33 25.31
N PHE A 300 9.92 0.75 24.59
CA PHE A 300 8.57 0.49 25.07
C PHE A 300 8.27 -0.99 25.09
N THR A 301 7.49 -1.43 26.07
CA THR A 301 6.82 -2.73 26.02
C THR A 301 5.33 -2.56 25.73
N LEU A 302 4.82 -3.37 24.81
CA LEU A 302 3.44 -3.37 24.38
C LEU A 302 2.73 -4.67 24.78
N TYR A 303 1.60 -4.53 25.44
CA TYR A 303 0.75 -5.64 25.87
C TYR A 303 -0.63 -5.54 25.22
N GLY A 304 -1.15 -6.66 24.73
CA GLY A 304 -2.49 -6.72 24.16
C GLY A 304 -2.80 -8.07 23.53
N VAL A 305 -4.06 -8.22 23.11
CA VAL A 305 -4.59 -9.43 22.48
C VAL A 305 -5.40 -9.01 21.24
N THR A 306 -5.43 -9.86 20.21
CA THR A 306 -6.14 -9.57 18.97
C THR A 306 -7.64 -9.35 19.21
N GLU A 307 -8.23 -10.03 20.19
CA GLU A 307 -9.62 -9.82 20.64
C GLU A 307 -9.90 -8.39 21.12
N MET A 308 -8.87 -7.63 21.50
CA MET A 308 -8.92 -6.21 21.89
C MET A 308 -8.16 -5.33 20.88
N SER A 309 -8.16 -5.70 19.59
CA SER A 309 -7.59 -4.91 18.48
C SER A 309 -6.11 -4.57 18.66
N CYS A 310 -5.27 -5.62 18.74
CA CYS A 310 -3.83 -5.55 18.92
C CYS A 310 -3.41 -5.02 20.30
N TRP A 311 -2.76 -3.86 20.40
CA TRP A 311 -2.23 -3.33 21.66
C TRP A 311 -3.30 -2.73 22.59
N ALA A 312 -3.21 -3.05 23.87
CA ALA A 312 -4.11 -2.59 24.93
C ALA A 312 -3.39 -1.67 25.93
N CYS A 313 -2.12 -1.95 26.24
CA CYS A 313 -1.31 -1.18 27.17
C CYS A 313 0.10 -0.96 26.62
N ALA A 314 0.72 0.14 27.05
CA ALA A 314 2.10 0.49 26.71
C ALA A 314 2.85 1.02 27.94
N ALA A 315 4.11 0.59 28.10
CA ALA A 315 5.02 1.10 29.12
C ALA A 315 6.31 1.59 28.49
N GLU A 316 6.73 2.82 28.80
CA GLU A 316 8.11 3.26 28.56
C GLU A 316 9.02 2.62 29.62
N LEU A 317 10.11 2.00 29.20
CA LEU A 317 11.06 1.38 30.11
C LEU A 317 12.13 2.38 30.53
N ASP A 318 12.14 2.74 31.82
CA ASP A 318 13.30 3.36 32.44
C ASP A 318 14.28 2.27 32.89
N LEU A 319 15.33 2.08 32.08
CA LEU A 319 16.39 1.12 32.37
C LEU A 319 17.19 1.44 33.64
N ASN A 320 17.06 2.62 34.24
CA ASN A 320 17.68 2.91 35.55
C ASN A 320 16.82 2.42 36.72
N GLN A 321 15.50 2.38 36.56
CA GLN A 321 14.55 2.02 37.62
C GLN A 321 14.15 0.54 37.62
N ILE A 322 14.21 -0.14 36.48
CA ILE A 322 13.82 -1.55 36.36
C ILE A 322 15.05 -2.43 36.55
N HIS A 323 15.14 -3.20 37.64
CA HIS A 323 16.35 -3.98 37.95
C HIS A 323 16.27 -5.43 37.48
N SER A 324 15.06 -5.95 37.21
CA SER A 324 14.86 -7.31 36.74
C SER A 324 13.71 -7.45 35.73
N ASP A 325 13.72 -8.53 34.95
CA ASP A 325 12.65 -8.84 33.98
C ASP A 325 11.28 -9.02 34.65
N ARG A 326 11.24 -9.32 35.96
CA ARG A 326 9.98 -9.46 36.73
C ARG A 326 9.32 -8.11 37.05
N GLU A 327 10.07 -7.02 36.92
CA GLU A 327 9.64 -5.65 37.20
C GLU A 327 9.27 -4.89 35.92
N VAL A 328 9.18 -5.58 34.78
CA VAL A 328 8.66 -4.98 33.54
C VAL A 328 7.14 -4.78 33.68
N PRO A 329 6.65 -3.52 33.71
CA PRO A 329 5.24 -3.24 33.91
C PRO A 329 4.45 -3.43 32.60
N LEU A 330 3.15 -3.73 32.70
CA LEU A 330 2.25 -3.71 31.53
C LEU A 330 2.00 -2.28 31.03
N GLY A 331 2.22 -1.29 31.88
CA GLY A 331 2.08 0.12 31.54
C GLY A 331 0.65 0.64 31.64
N LYS A 332 0.43 1.79 30.99
CA LYS A 332 -0.88 2.46 30.98
C LYS A 332 -1.71 1.90 29.83
N CYS A 333 -3.02 1.80 30.05
CA CYS A 333 -3.96 1.45 28.98
C CYS A 333 -3.97 2.53 27.91
N LEU A 334 -4.07 2.10 26.66
CA LEU A 334 -4.52 2.97 25.56
C LEU A 334 -5.99 3.35 25.79
N SER A 335 -6.40 4.45 25.18
CA SER A 335 -7.76 4.99 25.24
C SER A 335 -8.80 3.93 24.93
N GLU A 336 -9.96 4.11 25.55
CA GLU A 336 -11.11 3.21 25.40
C GLU A 336 -10.84 1.77 25.84
N THR A 337 -9.78 1.54 26.64
CA THR A 337 -9.40 0.24 27.19
C THR A 337 -9.19 0.36 28.69
N GLU A 338 -9.71 -0.60 29.44
CA GLU A 338 -9.46 -0.75 30.87
C GLU A 338 -8.81 -2.11 31.14
N ILE A 339 -7.88 -2.15 32.09
CA ILE A 339 -7.27 -3.38 32.59
C ILE A 339 -7.77 -3.65 34.00
N ILE A 340 -8.34 -4.84 34.20
CA ILE A 340 -8.92 -5.27 35.47
C ILE A 340 -8.18 -6.53 35.92
N LEU A 341 -7.69 -6.52 37.16
CA LEU A 341 -7.10 -7.70 37.78
C LEU A 341 -8.17 -8.41 38.62
N GLN A 342 -8.69 -9.54 38.14
CA GLN A 342 -9.66 -10.35 38.86
C GLN A 342 -8.95 -11.29 39.84
N PRO A 343 -9.03 -11.08 41.17
CA PRO A 343 -8.21 -11.81 42.14
C PRO A 343 -8.47 -13.31 42.15
N THR A 344 -7.43 -14.10 42.45
CA THR A 344 -7.59 -15.53 42.76
C THR A 344 -7.83 -15.72 44.26
N HIS A 345 -8.57 -16.77 44.66
CA HIS A 345 -8.90 -17.05 46.08
C HIS A 345 -7.68 -17.16 47.02
N LYS A 346 -6.45 -17.30 46.49
CA LYS A 346 -5.23 -17.52 47.29
C LYS A 346 -4.43 -16.24 47.60
N ASN A 347 -4.55 -15.18 46.81
CA ASN A 347 -3.83 -13.93 47.02
C ASN A 347 -4.60 -12.75 46.38
N LYS A 348 -4.92 -11.72 47.17
CA LYS A 348 -5.67 -10.54 46.68
C LYS A 348 -4.89 -9.72 45.63
N ASN A 349 -3.55 -9.78 45.66
CA ASN A 349 -2.69 -9.01 44.76
C ASN A 349 -2.32 -9.77 43.47
N THR A 350 -2.82 -11.00 43.29
CA THR A 350 -2.56 -11.83 42.10
C THR A 350 -3.87 -12.33 41.52
N GLY A 351 -4.04 -12.15 40.22
CA GLY A 351 -5.32 -12.38 39.56
C GLY A 351 -5.22 -12.65 38.07
N LYS A 352 -6.35 -12.97 37.46
CA LYS A 352 -6.48 -12.99 36.01
C LYS A 352 -6.52 -11.57 35.47
N ILE A 353 -5.89 -11.35 34.32
CA ILE A 353 -5.97 -10.08 33.60
C ILE A 353 -7.21 -10.14 32.69
N VAL A 354 -8.14 -9.22 32.91
CA VAL A 354 -9.31 -9.01 32.07
C VAL A 354 -9.18 -7.63 31.42
N LEU A 355 -9.35 -7.57 30.11
CA LEU A 355 -9.42 -6.31 29.38
C LEU A 355 -10.88 -5.94 29.16
N ALA A 356 -11.23 -4.67 29.33
CA ALA A 356 -12.58 -4.19 29.13
C ALA A 356 -12.64 -2.99 28.17
N SER A 357 -13.66 -2.97 27.30
CA SER A 357 -13.90 -1.85 26.38
C SER A 357 -15.35 -1.76 25.92
N LYS A 358 -15.85 -0.55 25.66
CA LYS A 358 -17.15 -0.30 25.01
C LYS A 358 -17.09 -0.31 23.48
N THR A 359 -15.94 0.01 22.90
CA THR A 359 -15.79 0.36 21.48
C THR A 359 -14.77 -0.51 20.75
N ARG A 360 -13.71 -0.95 21.45
CA ARG A 360 -12.62 -1.80 20.92
C ARG A 360 -12.96 -3.29 20.97
N LYS A 361 -14.17 -3.64 20.53
CA LYS A 361 -14.73 -4.99 20.65
C LYS A 361 -14.52 -5.81 19.37
N CYS A 362 -13.49 -6.66 19.32
CA CYS A 362 -13.37 -7.63 18.23
C CYS A 362 -14.28 -8.86 18.49
N THR A 363 -14.68 -9.55 17.44
CA THR A 363 -15.58 -10.73 17.50
C THR A 363 -14.89 -11.95 16.91
N ILE A 364 -15.26 -13.13 17.39
CA ILE A 364 -14.79 -14.39 16.81
C ILE A 364 -15.77 -14.77 15.70
N LEU A 365 -15.27 -14.95 14.49
CA LEU A 365 -16.08 -15.37 13.34
C LEU A 365 -16.83 -16.68 13.67
N ASN A 366 -18.10 -16.77 13.28
CA ASN A 366 -19.00 -17.92 13.50
C ASN A 366 -19.34 -18.23 14.97
N LYS A 367 -19.10 -17.29 15.90
CA LYS A 367 -19.62 -17.38 17.28
C LYS A 367 -20.79 -16.41 17.44
N ALA A 368 -21.99 -16.93 17.72
CA ALA A 368 -23.18 -16.10 17.93
C ALA A 368 -22.97 -15.13 19.11
N THR A 369 -23.18 -13.84 18.87
CA THR A 369 -23.27 -12.80 19.90
C THR A 369 -24.73 -12.46 20.12
N GLY A 370 -25.18 -12.37 21.38
CA GLY A 370 -26.54 -11.94 21.70
C GLY A 370 -26.82 -10.51 21.22
N THR A 371 -28.05 -10.22 20.80
CA THR A 371 -28.46 -8.94 20.21
C THR A 371 -28.36 -7.71 21.13
N ASP A 372 -28.17 -7.91 22.45
CA ASP A 372 -28.03 -6.85 23.47
C ASP A 372 -26.57 -6.37 23.72
N GLU A 373 -25.57 -6.90 23.02
CA GLU A 373 -24.14 -6.63 23.30
C GLU A 373 -23.55 -5.33 22.70
N ASN A 374 -24.29 -4.63 21.82
CA ASN A 374 -23.72 -3.52 21.06
C ASN A 374 -23.37 -2.29 21.93
N ASN A 375 -24.12 -2.01 23.00
CA ASN A 375 -23.88 -0.87 23.91
C ASN A 375 -23.30 -1.23 25.29
N SER A 376 -23.04 -2.51 25.58
CA SER A 376 -22.53 -2.96 26.88
C SER A 376 -21.00 -2.93 26.98
N LEU A 377 -20.42 -2.96 28.18
CA LEU A 377 -18.97 -3.15 28.34
C LEU A 377 -18.60 -4.59 27.94
N LYS A 378 -17.63 -4.80 27.04
CA LYS A 378 -17.14 -6.14 26.71
C LYS A 378 -15.93 -6.46 27.56
N TYR A 379 -15.98 -7.60 28.25
CA TYR A 379 -14.90 -8.13 29.06
C TYR A 379 -14.22 -9.29 28.31
N ILE A 380 -12.90 -9.23 28.17
CA ILE A 380 -12.09 -10.23 27.51
C ILE A 380 -11.18 -10.87 28.56
N ASP A 381 -11.46 -12.12 28.92
CA ASP A 381 -10.52 -12.95 29.69
C ASP A 381 -9.33 -13.27 28.78
N THR A 382 -8.19 -12.67 29.09
CA THR A 382 -6.96 -12.82 28.29
C THR A 382 -6.30 -14.19 28.47
N GLY A 383 -6.68 -14.93 29.52
CA GLY A 383 -5.97 -16.14 29.97
C GLY A 383 -4.64 -15.85 30.67
N ASP A 384 -4.27 -14.59 30.82
CA ASP A 384 -3.02 -14.16 31.45
C ASP A 384 -3.19 -13.89 32.95
N ILE A 385 -2.11 -14.09 33.70
CA ILE A 385 -2.04 -13.85 35.14
C ILE A 385 -1.19 -12.61 35.39
N GLY A 386 -1.71 -11.71 36.22
CA GLY A 386 -1.05 -10.49 36.64
C GLY A 386 -0.85 -10.43 38.15
N GLU A 387 0.10 -9.59 38.56
CA GLU A 387 0.29 -9.18 39.95
C GLU A 387 0.25 -7.65 40.02
N THR A 388 -0.50 -7.10 40.98
CA THR A 388 -0.50 -5.65 41.25
C THR A 388 0.40 -5.32 42.43
N ARG A 389 1.29 -4.33 42.25
CA ARG A 389 2.09 -3.72 43.33
C ARG A 389 2.01 -2.21 43.19
N ASN A 390 1.59 -1.52 44.25
CA ASN A 390 1.44 -0.05 44.26
C ASN A 390 0.66 0.49 43.05
N GLY A 391 -0.40 -0.21 42.62
CA GLY A 391 -1.22 0.17 41.46
C GLY A 391 -0.63 -0.16 40.09
N THR A 392 0.63 -0.63 40.03
CA THR A 392 1.26 -1.10 38.78
C THR A 392 1.03 -2.59 38.59
N ILE A 393 0.59 -2.98 37.39
CA ILE A 393 0.34 -4.38 37.05
C ILE A 393 1.55 -4.95 36.31
N TYR A 394 1.98 -6.14 36.74
CA TYR A 394 3.07 -6.89 36.14
C TYR A 394 2.58 -8.24 35.63
N TYR A 395 3.07 -8.64 34.46
CA TYR A 395 2.78 -9.95 33.89
C TYR A 395 3.44 -11.09 34.69
N ARG A 396 2.73 -12.22 34.88
CA ARG A 396 3.21 -13.40 35.63
C ARG A 396 3.08 -14.72 34.90
N GLY A 397 2.68 -14.69 33.63
CA GLY A 397 2.53 -15.86 32.78
C GLY A 397 1.10 -16.20 32.45
N ARG A 398 0.92 -17.25 31.65
CA ARG A 398 -0.41 -17.76 31.31
C ARG A 398 -0.84 -18.84 32.27
N LYS A 399 -2.16 -18.96 32.46
CA LYS A 399 -2.74 -20.07 33.24
C LYS A 399 -2.34 -21.45 32.68
N ASP A 400 -2.17 -21.54 31.37
CA ASP A 400 -1.91 -22.80 30.65
C ASP A 400 -0.43 -23.25 30.70
N ASP A 401 0.50 -22.38 31.11
CA ASP A 401 1.95 -22.67 31.17
C ASP A 401 2.41 -23.33 32.48
N ILE A 402 1.47 -23.67 33.37
CA ILE A 402 1.74 -24.34 34.65
C ILE A 402 1.62 -25.85 34.43
N ILE A 403 2.77 -26.53 34.43
CA ILE A 403 2.82 -27.99 34.29
C ILE A 403 2.78 -28.66 35.67
N LYS A 404 2.31 -29.90 35.71
CA LYS A 404 2.42 -30.78 36.88
C LYS A 404 3.53 -31.80 36.62
N ARG A 405 4.64 -31.69 37.34
CA ARG A 405 5.79 -32.61 37.28
C ARG A 405 5.95 -33.29 38.62
N PHE A 406 5.79 -34.61 38.65
CA PHE A 406 5.90 -35.44 39.87
C PHE A 406 5.11 -34.88 41.08
N GLY A 407 3.89 -34.40 40.84
CA GLY A 407 3.03 -33.81 41.89
C GLY A 407 3.29 -32.33 42.20
N HIS A 408 4.39 -31.75 41.70
CA HIS A 408 4.72 -30.33 41.86
C HIS A 408 4.20 -29.49 40.70
N LYS A 409 3.73 -28.27 41.00
CA LYS A 409 3.41 -27.27 39.98
C LYS A 409 4.68 -26.52 39.59
N VAL A 410 5.08 -26.62 38.33
CA VAL A 410 6.25 -25.94 37.78
C VAL A 410 5.77 -24.96 36.71
N ASN A 411 6.17 -23.69 36.83
CA ASN A 411 5.91 -22.69 35.80
C ASN A 411 7.13 -22.60 34.87
N LEU A 412 6.93 -22.97 33.60
CA LEU A 412 7.99 -22.99 32.58
C LEU A 412 8.63 -21.60 32.39
N GLN A 413 7.82 -20.55 32.42
CA GLN A 413 8.31 -19.18 32.26
C GLN A 413 9.15 -18.71 33.45
N SER A 414 8.89 -19.20 34.67
CA SER A 414 9.74 -18.90 35.82
C SER A 414 11.16 -19.45 35.65
N ILE A 415 11.29 -20.61 35.00
CA ILE A 415 12.59 -21.21 34.68
C ILE A 415 13.28 -20.38 33.59
N GLU A 416 12.55 -20.01 32.54
CA GLU A 416 13.06 -19.14 31.46
C GLU A 416 13.57 -17.80 32.01
N ILE A 417 12.80 -17.11 32.86
CA ILE A 417 13.22 -15.86 33.52
C ILE A 417 14.49 -16.07 34.33
N THR A 418 14.65 -17.22 34.99
CA THR A 418 15.85 -17.51 35.80
C THR A 418 17.07 -17.74 34.91
N ILE A 419 16.90 -18.48 33.80
CA ILE A 419 17.96 -18.69 32.79
C ILE A 419 18.43 -17.35 32.22
N MET A 420 17.50 -16.45 31.88
CA MET A 420 17.79 -15.13 31.32
C MET A 420 18.52 -14.19 32.29
N GLN A 421 18.66 -14.55 33.58
CA GLN A 421 19.54 -13.82 34.51
C GLN A 421 21.03 -14.04 34.24
N CYS A 422 21.39 -15.09 33.48
CA CYS A 422 22.76 -15.34 33.05
C CYS A 422 23.11 -14.41 31.86
N PRO A 423 24.06 -13.45 32.01
CA PRO A 423 24.33 -12.44 30.97
C PRO A 423 24.79 -13.02 29.62
N ARG A 424 25.37 -14.23 29.63
CA ARG A 424 25.86 -14.91 28.42
C ARG A 424 24.74 -15.58 27.60
N VAL A 425 23.52 -15.68 28.12
CA VAL A 425 22.37 -16.26 27.40
C VAL A 425 21.69 -15.18 26.57
N LYS A 426 21.48 -15.45 25.27
CA LYS A 426 20.81 -14.54 24.34
C LYS A 426 19.29 -14.68 24.39
N THR A 427 18.80 -15.91 24.25
CA THR A 427 17.38 -16.29 24.32
C THR A 427 17.26 -17.71 24.88
N CYS A 428 16.14 -18.04 25.52
CA CYS A 428 15.84 -19.41 25.95
C CYS A 428 14.35 -19.74 25.84
N SER A 429 14.02 -21.03 25.75
CA SER A 429 12.66 -21.54 25.86
C SER A 429 12.66 -22.90 26.52
N SER A 430 11.70 -23.10 27.42
CA SER A 430 11.43 -24.38 28.07
C SER A 430 10.27 -25.09 27.36
N ILE A 431 10.40 -26.40 27.18
CA ILE A 431 9.33 -27.27 26.70
C ILE A 431 9.04 -28.37 27.72
N TRP A 432 7.77 -28.76 27.81
CA TRP A 432 7.30 -29.89 28.61
C TRP A 432 6.80 -31.00 27.70
N LEU A 433 7.39 -32.18 27.83
CA LEU A 433 6.99 -33.37 27.11
C LEU A 433 6.20 -34.27 28.09
N PRO A 434 4.85 -34.25 28.08
CA PRO A 434 4.04 -34.92 29.09
C PRO A 434 4.19 -36.45 29.09
N LYS A 435 4.64 -37.03 27.97
CA LYS A 435 5.02 -38.43 27.84
C LYS A 435 6.37 -38.43 27.12
N PRO A 436 7.49 -38.56 27.84
CA PRO A 436 7.66 -39.34 29.08
C PRO A 436 7.61 -38.57 30.42
N MET A 437 7.27 -37.27 30.44
CA MET A 437 7.36 -36.32 31.58
C MET A 437 8.72 -35.61 31.70
N LEU A 438 9.27 -35.13 30.58
CA LEU A 438 10.55 -34.42 30.51
C LEU A 438 10.39 -32.91 30.40
N LEU A 439 11.18 -32.18 31.19
CA LEU A 439 11.41 -30.75 31.10
C LEU A 439 12.72 -30.49 30.35
N VAL A 440 12.62 -29.93 29.14
CA VAL A 440 13.79 -29.65 28.29
C VAL A 440 13.92 -28.16 28.08
N VAL A 441 15.13 -27.64 28.20
CA VAL A 441 15.47 -26.24 27.97
C VAL A 441 16.32 -26.12 26.72
N TYR A 442 15.92 -25.25 25.82
CA TYR A 442 16.72 -24.78 24.69
C TYR A 442 17.21 -23.36 24.98
N TYR A 443 18.47 -23.08 24.69
CA TYR A 443 19.02 -21.73 24.83
C TYR A 443 20.00 -21.41 23.71
N SER A 444 20.12 -20.12 23.39
CA SER A 444 21.15 -19.60 22.50
C SER A 444 22.16 -18.77 23.29
N SER A 445 23.43 -18.85 22.90
CA SER A 445 24.52 -18.09 23.49
C SER A 445 25.71 -18.05 22.53
N GLU A 446 26.58 -17.04 22.68
CA GLU A 446 27.84 -16.97 21.91
C GLU A 446 28.90 -17.91 22.49
N THR A 447 29.08 -17.88 23.82
CA THR A 447 30.22 -18.53 24.48
C THR A 447 29.83 -19.55 25.54
N LEU A 448 28.56 -19.62 25.97
CA LEU A 448 28.14 -20.46 27.10
C LEU A 448 27.95 -21.92 26.68
N THR A 449 28.41 -22.85 27.50
CA THR A 449 28.21 -24.29 27.32
C THR A 449 27.03 -24.78 28.17
N SER A 450 26.42 -25.91 27.78
CA SER A 450 25.26 -26.44 28.51
C SER A 450 25.61 -26.85 29.95
N ARG A 451 26.87 -27.22 30.21
CA ARG A 451 27.36 -27.55 31.56
C ARG A 451 27.41 -26.30 32.45
N GLU A 452 28.02 -25.22 31.96
CA GLU A 452 28.09 -23.95 32.70
C GLU A 452 26.68 -23.41 33.03
N LEU A 453 25.73 -23.50 32.08
CA LEU A 453 24.35 -23.11 32.35
C LEU A 453 23.66 -24.03 33.37
N SER A 454 23.93 -25.34 33.32
CA SER A 454 23.43 -26.28 34.32
C SER A 454 23.91 -25.93 35.73
N ASP A 455 25.21 -25.66 35.90
CA ASP A 455 25.79 -25.32 37.19
C ASP A 455 25.25 -23.98 37.73
N PHE A 456 25.02 -23.01 36.85
CA PHE A 456 24.33 -21.77 37.20
C PHE A 456 22.90 -22.01 37.71
N LEU A 457 22.13 -22.88 37.04
CA LEU A 457 20.75 -23.16 37.42
C LEU A 457 20.65 -23.92 38.74
N LYS A 458 21.58 -24.84 39.01
CA LYS A 458 21.65 -25.55 40.31
C LYS A 458 21.85 -24.60 41.49
N CYS A 459 22.50 -23.46 41.26
CA CYS A 459 22.68 -22.43 42.28
C CYS A 459 21.45 -21.53 42.48
N LYS A 460 20.47 -21.56 41.56
CA LYS A 460 19.35 -20.60 41.50
C LYS A 460 17.96 -21.23 41.64
N LEU A 461 17.83 -22.52 41.36
CA LEU A 461 16.56 -23.24 41.35
C LEU A 461 16.61 -24.43 42.31
N ASP A 462 15.51 -24.69 43.01
CA ASP A 462 15.31 -25.97 43.72
C ASP A 462 15.39 -27.15 42.74
N ASP A 463 15.90 -28.30 43.21
CA ASP A 463 16.09 -29.54 42.45
C ASP A 463 14.87 -29.97 41.62
N LYS A 464 13.66 -29.79 42.17
CA LYS A 464 12.39 -30.13 41.50
C LYS A 464 12.09 -29.30 40.24
N HIS A 465 12.75 -28.16 40.07
CA HIS A 465 12.62 -27.26 38.91
C HIS A 465 13.77 -27.44 37.91
N TRP A 466 14.72 -28.34 38.17
CA TRP A 466 15.86 -28.54 37.27
C TRP A 466 15.40 -29.17 35.94
N PRO A 467 15.84 -28.62 34.79
CA PRO A 467 15.60 -29.24 33.49
C PRO A 467 16.27 -30.62 33.41
N ASP A 468 15.58 -31.57 32.79
CA ASP A 468 16.13 -32.90 32.50
C ASP A 468 17.18 -32.85 31.38
N LYS A 469 17.07 -31.88 30.46
CA LYS A 469 18.06 -31.64 29.39
C LYS A 469 18.21 -30.15 29.09
N ILE A 470 19.44 -29.72 28.82
CA ILE A 470 19.78 -28.35 28.42
C ILE A 470 20.52 -28.40 27.08
N ILE A 471 19.90 -27.88 26.03
CA ILE A 471 20.36 -27.96 24.65
C ILE A 471 20.72 -26.56 24.15
N ARG A 472 21.97 -26.38 23.70
CA ARG A 472 22.40 -25.17 23.02
C ARG A 472 21.97 -25.21 21.56
N VAL A 473 21.42 -24.11 21.06
CA VAL A 473 21.13 -23.89 19.64
C VAL A 473 21.69 -22.53 19.20
N ASP A 474 21.92 -22.36 17.90
CA ASP A 474 22.39 -21.08 17.36
C ASP A 474 21.32 -20.00 17.53
N ASN A 475 20.08 -20.33 17.15
CA ASN A 475 18.89 -19.51 17.33
C ASN A 475 17.67 -20.38 17.65
N LEU A 476 16.76 -19.85 18.47
CA LEU A 476 15.48 -20.52 18.72
C LEU A 476 14.61 -20.45 17.44
N PRO A 477 13.96 -21.56 17.06
CA PRO A 477 13.04 -21.57 15.92
C PRO A 477 11.82 -20.71 16.25
N MET A 478 11.38 -19.93 15.27
CA MET A 478 10.23 -19.03 15.41
C MET A 478 9.02 -19.57 14.66
N ASN A 479 7.84 -19.18 15.12
CA ASN A 479 6.60 -19.36 14.39
C ASN A 479 6.47 -18.27 13.30
N PRO A 480 5.46 -18.37 12.41
CA PRO A 480 5.22 -17.37 11.38
C PRO A 480 4.95 -15.96 11.89
N HIS A 481 4.71 -15.76 13.20
CA HIS A 481 4.51 -14.44 13.84
C HIS A 481 5.78 -13.92 14.53
N GLY A 482 6.93 -14.56 14.35
CA GLY A 482 8.20 -14.14 14.96
C GLY A 482 8.33 -14.42 16.46
N LYS A 483 7.44 -15.24 17.04
CA LYS A 483 7.54 -15.71 18.44
C LYS A 483 8.23 -17.06 18.49
N THR A 484 8.89 -17.39 19.60
CA THR A 484 9.52 -18.71 19.75
C THR A 484 8.48 -19.84 19.66
N SER A 485 8.76 -20.88 18.85
CA SER A 485 7.84 -21.99 18.63
C SER A 485 8.21 -23.22 19.47
N ARG A 486 7.51 -23.41 20.59
CA ARG A 486 7.64 -24.61 21.43
C ARG A 486 7.27 -25.89 20.67
N GLN A 487 6.36 -25.82 19.71
CA GLN A 487 5.98 -26.97 18.89
C GLN A 487 7.13 -27.45 18.00
N ILE A 488 7.83 -26.53 17.33
CA ILE A 488 9.01 -26.87 16.51
C ILE A 488 10.13 -27.43 17.42
N LEU A 489 10.35 -26.82 18.60
CA LEU A 489 11.33 -27.31 19.57
C LEU A 489 11.02 -28.73 20.07
N SER A 490 9.75 -29.05 20.33
CA SER A 490 9.32 -30.41 20.68
C SER A 490 9.58 -31.39 19.53
N GLN A 491 9.28 -31.01 18.29
CA GLN A 491 9.58 -31.83 17.12
C GLN A 491 11.09 -32.03 16.91
N MET A 492 11.91 -30.99 17.15
CA MET A 492 13.37 -31.10 17.12
C MET A 492 13.89 -32.09 18.16
N PHE A 493 13.30 -32.09 19.35
CA PHE A 493 13.63 -33.08 20.39
C PHE A 493 13.27 -34.49 19.92
N GLU A 494 12.04 -34.71 19.45
CA GLU A 494 11.57 -36.03 19.01
C GLU A 494 12.34 -36.56 17.80
N LYS A 495 12.84 -35.67 16.93
CA LYS A 495 13.62 -35.98 15.74
C LYS A 495 15.14 -36.03 15.98
N SER A 496 15.64 -35.77 17.20
CA SER A 496 17.07 -35.88 17.48
C SER A 496 17.48 -37.36 17.42
N GLN A 497 17.75 -37.85 16.21
CA GLN A 497 18.18 -39.21 15.94
C GLN A 497 19.69 -39.28 16.16
N VAL A 498 20.09 -39.87 17.27
CA VAL A 498 21.37 -40.59 17.27
C VAL A 498 21.04 -41.97 16.69
N PRO A 499 21.68 -42.42 15.60
CA PRO A 499 21.51 -43.78 15.12
C PRO A 499 22.04 -44.73 16.21
N HIS A 500 21.13 -45.38 16.93
CA HIS A 500 21.49 -46.39 17.90
C HIS A 500 21.32 -47.77 17.28
N THR A 501 22.37 -48.59 17.32
CA THR A 501 22.27 -50.02 17.03
C THR A 501 21.48 -50.72 18.12
N LEU A 502 20.95 -51.91 17.81
CA LEU A 502 20.30 -52.80 18.79
C LEU A 502 21.11 -52.94 20.08
N GLU A 503 22.41 -53.20 19.92
CA GLU A 503 23.36 -53.33 21.04
C GLU A 503 23.43 -52.05 21.86
N SER A 504 23.41 -50.86 21.23
CA SER A 504 23.48 -49.58 21.94
C SER A 504 22.22 -49.31 22.79
N LEU A 505 21.03 -49.68 22.32
CA LEU A 505 19.79 -49.52 23.09
C LEU A 505 19.70 -50.50 24.25
N THR A 506 20.05 -51.77 24.02
CA THR A 506 20.07 -52.79 25.07
C THR A 506 21.10 -52.44 26.15
N VAL A 507 22.30 -52.01 25.77
CA VAL A 507 23.33 -51.55 26.72
C VAL A 507 22.84 -50.34 27.53
N SER A 508 22.15 -49.38 26.89
CA SER A 508 21.60 -48.21 27.57
C SER A 508 20.48 -48.58 28.56
N LEU A 509 19.58 -49.48 28.16
CA LEU A 509 18.53 -50.04 29.04
C LEU A 509 19.15 -50.75 30.24
N MET A 510 20.11 -51.64 30.02
CA MET A 510 20.75 -52.41 31.09
C MET A 510 21.53 -51.52 32.06
N LYS A 511 22.22 -50.50 31.54
CA LYS A 511 22.91 -49.51 32.37
C LYS A 511 21.94 -48.76 33.28
N GLU A 512 20.81 -48.30 32.73
CA GLU A 512 19.83 -47.56 33.53
C GLU A 512 19.03 -48.45 34.47
N LEU A 513 18.74 -49.71 34.10
CA LEU A 513 18.13 -50.70 35.00
C LEU A 513 19.03 -51.01 36.19
N LYS A 514 20.33 -51.19 35.95
CA LYS A 514 21.32 -51.42 37.01
C LYS A 514 21.30 -50.29 38.05
N VAL A 515 21.26 -49.05 37.58
CA VAL A 515 21.21 -47.85 38.44
C VAL A 515 19.85 -47.71 39.14
N THR A 516 18.76 -47.96 38.42
CA THR A 516 17.39 -47.69 38.91
C THR A 516 16.92 -48.75 39.91
N LEU A 517 17.31 -50.01 39.73
CA LEU A 517 16.99 -51.12 40.63
C LEU A 517 18.10 -51.43 41.64
N ASN A 518 19.26 -50.76 41.54
CA ASN A 518 20.46 -51.00 42.34
C ASN A 518 20.86 -52.49 42.41
N ARG A 519 20.77 -53.19 41.27
CA ARG A 519 21.04 -54.63 41.14
C ARG A 519 21.89 -54.90 39.91
N ASN A 520 22.84 -55.84 40.02
CA ASN A 520 23.61 -56.33 38.89
C ASN A 520 22.81 -57.45 38.21
N LEU A 521 22.15 -57.12 37.10
CA LEU A 521 21.37 -58.05 36.28
C LEU A 521 21.97 -58.08 34.88
N THR A 522 22.05 -59.26 34.25
CA THR A 522 22.34 -59.35 32.81
C THR A 522 21.04 -59.37 32.01
N TYR A 523 21.10 -59.07 30.71
CA TYR A 523 19.91 -59.06 29.85
C TYR A 523 19.28 -60.47 29.80
N GLU A 524 20.09 -61.52 29.79
CA GLU A 524 19.61 -62.90 29.72
C GLU A 524 18.89 -63.34 31.01
N ASP A 525 19.24 -62.74 32.16
CA ASP A 525 18.60 -63.04 33.44
C ASP A 525 17.19 -62.45 33.56
N ILE A 526 16.85 -61.46 32.73
CA ILE A 526 15.64 -60.63 32.88
C ILE A 526 14.75 -60.59 31.65
N LYS A 527 15.22 -61.04 30.47
CA LYS A 527 14.46 -60.97 29.21
C LYS A 527 13.10 -61.65 29.29
N ASP A 528 12.99 -62.76 30.03
CA ASP A 528 11.75 -63.53 30.18
C ASP A 528 10.93 -63.12 31.41
N LYS A 529 11.34 -62.04 32.11
CA LYS A 529 10.68 -61.54 33.31
C LYS A 529 9.97 -60.23 33.03
N GLU A 530 8.89 -59.99 33.77
CA GLU A 530 8.20 -58.70 33.80
C GLU A 530 8.97 -57.67 34.64
N PHE A 531 8.74 -56.39 34.36
CA PHE A 531 9.41 -55.30 35.06
C PHE A 531 9.13 -55.31 36.58
N PHE A 532 7.90 -55.62 37.00
CA PHE A 532 7.54 -55.74 38.41
C PHE A 532 8.19 -56.96 39.08
N ALA A 533 8.31 -58.08 38.35
CA ALA A 533 8.92 -59.31 38.86
C ALA A 533 10.42 -59.17 39.20
N ILE A 534 11.12 -58.22 38.55
CA ILE A 534 12.52 -57.91 38.87
C ILE A 534 12.68 -56.82 39.95
N GLY A 535 11.58 -56.37 40.57
CA GLY A 535 11.55 -55.35 41.62
C GLY A 535 11.23 -53.94 41.12
N GLY A 536 10.75 -53.81 39.88
CA GLY A 536 10.26 -52.54 39.34
C GLY A 536 8.93 -52.11 39.96
N THR A 537 8.67 -50.80 39.90
CA THR A 537 7.37 -50.20 40.28
C THR A 537 6.97 -49.19 39.22
N SER A 538 5.71 -48.79 39.16
CA SER A 538 5.26 -47.79 38.19
C SER A 538 6.06 -46.47 38.26
N PHE A 539 6.52 -46.08 39.45
CA PHE A 539 7.40 -44.92 39.63
C PHE A 539 8.79 -45.16 39.01
N LEU A 540 9.39 -46.34 39.24
CA LEU A 540 10.68 -46.71 38.66
C LEU A 540 10.58 -46.88 37.14
N ALA A 541 9.45 -47.35 36.61
CA ALA A 541 9.19 -47.43 35.16
C ALA A 541 9.20 -46.03 34.53
N VAL A 542 8.47 -45.08 35.13
CA VAL A 542 8.46 -43.67 34.67
C VAL A 542 9.85 -43.05 34.77
N SER A 543 10.58 -43.29 35.87
CA SER A 543 11.95 -42.79 36.05
C SER A 543 12.93 -43.36 35.01
N LEU A 544 12.88 -44.68 34.78
CA LEU A 544 13.69 -45.39 33.78
C LEU A 544 13.40 -44.86 32.36
N CYS A 545 12.13 -44.81 31.96
CA CYS A 545 11.71 -44.30 30.66
C CYS A 545 12.11 -42.85 30.43
N ASN A 546 12.02 -42.00 31.45
CA ASN A 546 12.48 -40.62 31.37
C ASN A 546 13.97 -40.55 31.01
N LYS A 547 14.82 -41.29 31.73
CA LYS A 547 16.26 -41.32 31.45
C LYS A 547 16.58 -41.89 30.07
N LEU A 548 15.88 -42.94 29.66
CA LEU A 548 16.04 -43.53 28.32
C LEU A 548 15.60 -42.58 27.21
N SER A 549 14.54 -41.80 27.43
CA SER A 549 14.10 -40.76 26.48
C SER A 549 15.03 -39.55 26.40
N LEU A 550 15.95 -39.35 27.35
CA LEU A 550 17.04 -38.36 27.19
C LEU A 550 18.09 -38.82 26.18
N ILE A 551 18.27 -40.14 26.04
CA ILE A 551 19.22 -40.79 25.12
C ILE A 551 18.56 -40.98 23.75
N CYS A 552 17.42 -41.69 23.71
CA CYS A 552 16.61 -41.90 22.52
C CYS A 552 15.16 -41.49 22.81
N PRO A 553 14.71 -40.30 22.35
CA PRO A 553 13.40 -39.72 22.67
C PRO A 553 12.22 -40.67 22.45
N LYS A 554 12.24 -41.42 21.34
CA LYS A 554 11.18 -42.37 20.97
C LYS A 554 11.16 -43.63 21.83
N PHE A 555 12.33 -44.10 22.29
CA PHE A 555 12.49 -45.38 22.98
C PHE A 555 11.76 -45.41 24.33
N GLY A 556 12.07 -44.47 25.24
CA GLY A 556 11.42 -44.42 26.56
C GLY A 556 9.91 -44.18 26.48
N LYS A 557 9.44 -43.36 25.53
CA LYS A 557 8.01 -43.11 25.27
C LYS A 557 7.28 -44.36 24.83
N LEU A 558 7.90 -45.17 23.97
CA LEU A 558 7.31 -46.36 23.40
C LEU A 558 7.18 -47.49 24.44
N ILE A 559 8.20 -47.70 25.28
CA ILE A 559 8.24 -48.83 26.22
C ILE A 559 7.47 -48.56 27.53
N LEU A 560 7.21 -47.29 27.87
CA LEU A 560 6.57 -46.91 29.13
C LEU A 560 5.19 -47.58 29.37
N PRO A 561 4.26 -47.64 28.40
CA PRO A 561 2.99 -48.34 28.60
C PRO A 561 3.18 -49.82 28.94
N TYR A 562 4.17 -50.47 28.30
CA TYR A 562 4.42 -51.90 28.49
C TYR A 562 5.13 -52.22 29.81
N LEU A 563 6.00 -51.34 30.30
CA LEU A 563 6.63 -51.50 31.62
C LEU A 563 5.65 -51.28 32.78
N ILE A 564 4.55 -50.56 32.55
CA ILE A 564 3.51 -50.31 33.55
C ILE A 564 2.46 -51.43 33.57
N THR A 565 2.34 -52.23 32.51
CA THR A 565 1.44 -53.38 32.44
C THR A 565 2.13 -54.67 32.89
N GLU A 566 1.54 -55.42 33.82
CA GLU A 566 1.99 -56.75 34.32
C GLU A 566 1.76 -57.88 33.28
N LYS A 567 2.05 -57.64 32.00
CA LYS A 567 1.72 -58.60 30.92
C LYS A 567 2.79 -58.75 29.84
N SER A 568 3.90 -58.01 29.92
CA SER A 568 4.95 -58.04 28.91
C SER A 568 6.31 -58.24 29.55
N THR A 569 7.07 -59.19 29.03
CA THR A 569 8.44 -59.44 29.46
C THR A 569 9.39 -58.40 28.88
N ILE A 570 10.54 -58.19 29.51
CA ILE A 570 11.53 -57.18 29.05
C ILE A 570 12.02 -57.49 27.63
N GLY A 571 12.11 -58.77 27.25
CA GLY A 571 12.48 -59.22 25.92
C GLY A 571 11.44 -58.85 24.85
N GLU A 572 10.14 -59.03 25.15
CA GLU A 572 9.05 -58.63 24.25
C GLU A 572 8.99 -57.11 24.05
N ILE A 573 9.18 -56.36 25.14
CA ILE A 573 9.22 -54.89 25.11
C ILE A 573 10.37 -54.39 24.23
N MET A 574 11.53 -55.04 24.31
CA MET A 574 12.67 -54.74 23.46
C MET A 574 12.39 -55.08 21.98
N GLN A 575 11.78 -56.22 21.68
CA GLN A 575 11.39 -56.59 20.31
C GLN A 575 10.39 -55.61 19.68
N LEU A 576 9.41 -55.15 20.46
CA LEU A 576 8.47 -54.11 20.03
C LEU A 576 9.18 -52.78 19.74
N ALA A 577 10.12 -52.40 20.61
CA ALA A 577 10.91 -51.21 20.40
C ALA A 577 11.79 -51.25 19.16
N ILE A 578 12.31 -52.41 18.81
CA ILE A 578 13.13 -52.62 17.62
C ILE A 578 12.30 -52.46 16.34
N LYS A 579 11.07 -52.97 16.32
CA LYS A 579 10.17 -52.90 15.17
C LYS A 579 9.71 -51.47 14.87
N GLU A 580 9.48 -50.67 15.91
CA GLU A 580 8.92 -49.30 15.81
C GLU A 580 10.00 -48.21 15.62
N VAL A 581 11.23 -48.42 16.12
CA VAL A 581 12.30 -47.40 16.04
C VAL A 581 13.01 -47.39 14.67
N GLY A 582 12.89 -48.45 13.87
CA GLY A 582 13.31 -48.49 12.45
C GLY A 582 14.82 -48.48 12.23
N VAL A 583 15.43 -49.66 12.12
CA VAL A 583 16.81 -49.81 11.60
C VAL A 583 16.71 -50.07 10.09
N ASP A 584 16.99 -49.05 9.28
CA ASP A 584 17.05 -49.17 7.82
C ASP A 584 18.24 -50.05 7.39
N VAL A 585 17.94 -51.20 6.78
CA VAL A 585 18.92 -51.99 6.03
C VAL A 585 18.95 -51.48 4.60
N LYS A 586 20.05 -50.80 4.26
CA LYS A 586 20.67 -50.61 2.93
C LYS A 586 19.75 -50.74 1.70
N ASN A 587 19.49 -49.62 1.02
CA ASN A 587 19.47 -49.60 -0.45
C ASN A 587 19.73 -48.19 -1.01
N SER A 588 21.00 -47.93 -1.33
CA SER A 588 21.43 -46.78 -2.11
C SER A 588 22.40 -47.24 -3.20
N ARG A 589 21.90 -47.50 -4.42
CA ARG A 589 22.72 -47.54 -5.64
C ARG A 589 21.99 -46.93 -6.85
N ARG A 590 22.43 -45.70 -7.16
CA ARG A 590 22.77 -45.15 -8.49
C ARG A 590 21.79 -45.35 -9.65
N ARG A 591 21.37 -44.22 -10.25
CA ARG A 591 21.74 -43.88 -11.64
C ARG A 591 21.49 -42.40 -11.98
N LEU A 592 22.57 -41.62 -11.99
CA LEU A 592 22.71 -40.41 -12.81
C LEU A 592 23.13 -40.86 -14.21
N LYS A 593 22.43 -40.41 -15.25
CA LYS A 593 22.86 -40.54 -16.65
C LYS A 593 22.98 -39.16 -17.27
N ARG A 594 24.22 -38.86 -17.64
CA ARG A 594 24.73 -37.73 -18.41
C ARG A 594 24.42 -37.98 -19.89
N LEU A 595 23.86 -37.02 -20.60
CA LEU A 595 23.78 -37.03 -22.06
C LEU A 595 24.54 -35.81 -22.58
N ARG A 596 25.45 -36.09 -23.53
CA ARG A 596 26.41 -35.18 -24.12
C ARG A 596 25.75 -34.32 -25.19
N SER A 597 26.27 -33.11 -25.25
CA SER A 597 26.34 -32.18 -26.38
C SER A 597 26.59 -32.85 -27.73
N ASN A 598 25.83 -32.43 -28.75
CA ASN A 598 26.30 -32.34 -30.11
C ASN A 598 26.23 -30.88 -30.56
N THR A 599 27.40 -30.40 -30.95
CA THR A 599 27.67 -29.22 -31.76
C THR A 599 27.00 -29.31 -33.12
N GLU A 600 26.47 -28.20 -33.63
CA GLU A 600 26.75 -27.81 -35.01
C GLU A 600 26.53 -26.31 -35.22
N SER A 601 27.45 -25.76 -35.99
CA SER A 601 27.72 -24.38 -36.35
C SER A 601 26.89 -23.92 -37.56
N SER A 602 26.53 -22.64 -37.63
CA SER A 602 26.72 -21.87 -38.88
C SER A 602 26.47 -20.36 -38.71
N ALA A 603 27.56 -19.63 -38.92
CA ALA A 603 27.71 -18.45 -39.76
C ALA A 603 26.71 -17.29 -39.68
N SER A 604 27.22 -16.20 -39.11
CA SER A 604 26.98 -14.80 -39.41
C SER A 604 26.87 -14.47 -40.92
N THR A 605 26.01 -13.51 -41.28
CA THR A 605 26.35 -12.42 -42.22
C THR A 605 25.44 -11.21 -42.03
N THR A 606 26.07 -10.07 -41.75
CA THR A 606 25.59 -8.68 -41.78
C THR A 606 25.38 -8.17 -43.21
N GLN A 607 24.36 -7.35 -43.47
CA GLN A 607 24.42 -6.10 -44.28
C GLN A 607 23.01 -5.48 -44.43
N TYR A 608 22.79 -4.25 -43.93
CA TYR A 608 22.89 -2.95 -44.60
C TYR A 608 21.70 -2.55 -45.49
N ASN A 609 21.00 -1.52 -45.00
CA ASN A 609 20.31 -0.41 -45.66
C ASN A 609 19.99 -0.49 -47.16
N LYS A 610 18.73 -0.17 -47.48
CA LYS A 610 18.44 0.72 -48.61
C LYS A 610 17.20 1.58 -48.36
N LYS A 611 17.44 2.90 -48.38
CA LYS A 611 16.47 3.97 -48.61
C LYS A 611 15.59 3.63 -49.81
N LEU A 612 14.29 3.80 -49.67
CA LEU A 612 13.36 3.96 -50.79
C LEU A 612 12.78 5.37 -50.72
N VAL A 613 12.94 6.04 -51.86
CA VAL A 613 12.50 7.39 -52.19
C VAL A 613 10.98 7.36 -52.32
N GLU A 614 10.29 8.24 -51.59
CA GLU A 614 8.86 8.47 -51.75
C GLU A 614 8.61 9.23 -53.06
N ASN A 615 7.81 8.60 -53.93
CA ASN A 615 7.18 9.26 -55.05
C ASN A 615 6.01 10.10 -54.53
N HIS A 616 5.99 11.38 -54.91
CA HIS A 616 4.85 12.28 -54.73
C HIS A 616 3.60 11.71 -55.42
N LEU A 617 2.67 11.17 -54.65
CA LEU A 617 1.24 11.16 -54.99
C LEU A 617 0.66 12.53 -54.61
N GLY A 618 -0.22 13.08 -55.45
CA GLY A 618 -0.90 14.36 -55.18
C GLY A 618 -1.64 14.35 -53.84
N ASN A 619 -1.76 15.53 -53.21
CA ASN A 619 -2.40 15.69 -51.91
C ASN A 619 -3.79 15.03 -51.90
N PRO A 620 -4.05 14.04 -51.03
CA PRO A 620 -5.33 13.31 -50.97
C PRO A 620 -6.49 14.14 -50.37
N ILE A 621 -6.19 15.38 -49.95
CA ILE A 621 -7.13 16.29 -49.30
C ILE A 621 -7.05 17.63 -50.00
N GLU A 622 -8.18 18.08 -50.54
CA GLU A 622 -8.34 19.42 -51.12
C GLU A 622 -8.86 20.39 -50.05
N PHE A 623 -8.32 21.61 -50.04
CA PHE A 623 -8.76 22.69 -49.15
C PHE A 623 -9.34 23.82 -49.98
N VAL A 624 -10.56 24.24 -49.63
CA VAL A 624 -11.29 25.31 -50.31
C VAL A 624 -11.66 26.39 -49.30
N VAL A 625 -11.17 27.62 -49.51
CA VAL A 625 -11.63 28.77 -48.71
C VAL A 625 -13.07 29.07 -49.09
N VAL A 626 -13.98 28.97 -48.13
CA VAL A 626 -15.43 29.18 -48.34
C VAL A 626 -15.76 30.65 -48.18
N TRP A 627 -15.26 31.27 -47.11
CA TRP A 627 -15.43 32.69 -46.85
C TRP A 627 -14.28 33.21 -45.99
N THR A 628 -14.10 34.53 -46.01
CA THR A 628 -13.16 35.25 -45.14
C THR A 628 -13.83 36.49 -44.57
N TYR A 629 -13.38 36.94 -43.40
CA TYR A 629 -13.88 38.15 -42.76
C TYR A 629 -12.73 39.00 -42.21
N ASP A 630 -12.67 40.27 -42.60
CA ASP A 630 -11.66 41.23 -42.11
C ASP A 630 -12.05 41.81 -40.74
N THR A 631 -11.31 41.45 -39.71
CA THR A 631 -11.49 41.97 -38.35
C THR A 631 -10.76 43.30 -38.12
N GLY A 632 -9.92 43.72 -39.07
CA GLY A 632 -9.20 45.00 -39.12
C GLY A 632 -7.87 45.04 -38.39
N LYS A 633 -7.52 44.02 -37.60
CA LYS A 633 -6.19 43.75 -37.03
C LYS A 633 -6.06 42.24 -36.73
N CYS A 634 -4.87 41.78 -36.36
CA CYS A 634 -4.57 40.38 -36.04
C CYS A 634 -5.63 39.66 -35.19
N VAL A 635 -5.93 38.41 -35.58
CA VAL A 635 -6.87 37.50 -34.90
C VAL A 635 -6.09 36.42 -34.14
N ASP A 636 -5.64 36.76 -32.93
CA ASP A 636 -4.92 35.81 -32.06
C ASP A 636 -5.87 35.02 -31.15
N ALA A 637 -7.08 35.54 -30.88
CA ALA A 637 -8.09 34.84 -30.11
C ALA A 637 -8.59 33.60 -30.87
N SER A 638 -8.75 32.48 -30.18
CA SER A 638 -9.27 31.27 -30.83
C SER A 638 -10.77 31.43 -31.11
N PRO A 639 -11.24 31.20 -32.35
CA PRO A 639 -12.66 31.27 -32.67
C PRO A 639 -13.44 30.26 -31.83
N THR A 640 -14.63 30.65 -31.38
CA THR A 640 -15.54 29.77 -30.64
C THR A 640 -16.78 29.48 -31.47
N LEU A 641 -17.00 28.19 -31.71
CA LEU A 641 -18.21 27.65 -32.29
C LEU A 641 -19.28 27.50 -31.22
N PHE A 642 -20.50 27.91 -31.53
CA PHE A 642 -21.66 27.71 -30.68
C PHE A 642 -22.89 27.35 -31.52
N HIS A 643 -23.59 26.30 -31.12
CA HIS A 643 -24.76 25.80 -31.82
C HIS A 643 -26.01 25.98 -30.95
N ASP A 644 -27.06 26.57 -31.53
CA ASP A 644 -28.34 26.77 -30.89
C ASP A 644 -29.47 26.51 -31.88
N GLY A 645 -30.24 25.43 -31.67
CA GLY A 645 -31.27 25.00 -32.61
C GLY A 645 -30.70 24.68 -34.00
N PHE A 646 -31.06 25.46 -35.02
CA PHE A 646 -30.53 25.34 -36.38
C PHE A 646 -29.40 26.34 -36.69
N ASN A 647 -29.15 27.29 -35.77
CA ASN A 647 -28.18 28.35 -35.97
C ASN A 647 -26.79 27.90 -35.53
N GLN A 648 -25.77 28.36 -36.24
CA GLN A 648 -24.38 28.03 -35.99
C GLN A 648 -23.53 29.28 -35.99
N TYR A 649 -23.17 29.72 -34.80
CA TYR A 649 -22.42 30.95 -34.60
C TYR A 649 -20.94 30.64 -34.48
N VAL A 650 -20.14 31.43 -35.17
CA VAL A 650 -18.71 31.59 -34.92
C VAL A 650 -18.51 32.96 -34.32
N THR A 651 -17.82 32.98 -33.18
CA THR A 651 -17.45 34.21 -32.49
C THR A 651 -15.95 34.32 -32.37
N VAL A 652 -15.39 35.50 -32.66
CA VAL A 652 -13.95 35.73 -32.50
C VAL A 652 -13.65 37.18 -32.13
N GLY A 653 -12.67 37.36 -31.25
CA GLY A 653 -12.10 38.66 -30.90
C GLY A 653 -10.86 38.98 -31.74
N SER A 654 -10.53 40.26 -31.87
CA SER A 654 -9.34 40.71 -32.61
C SER A 654 -8.60 41.85 -31.91
N HIS A 655 -7.40 42.14 -32.39
CA HIS A 655 -6.57 43.25 -31.88
C HIS A 655 -7.11 44.64 -32.21
N SER A 656 -8.13 44.74 -33.04
CA SER A 656 -8.81 46.01 -33.37
C SER A 656 -9.86 46.40 -32.32
N GLY A 657 -10.11 45.52 -31.33
CA GLY A 657 -11.20 45.69 -30.38
C GLY A 657 -12.57 45.34 -30.98
N LYS A 658 -12.62 44.57 -32.07
CA LYS A 658 -13.86 43.98 -32.60
C LYS A 658 -14.04 42.56 -32.09
N ILE A 659 -15.26 42.25 -31.66
CA ILE A 659 -15.77 40.89 -31.45
C ILE A 659 -16.81 40.66 -32.54
N VAL A 660 -16.54 39.70 -33.41
CA VAL A 660 -17.35 39.44 -34.60
C VAL A 660 -18.18 38.19 -34.37
N VAL A 661 -19.45 38.23 -34.77
CA VAL A 661 -20.36 37.08 -34.80
C VAL A 661 -20.78 36.83 -36.24
N VAL A 662 -20.46 35.65 -36.77
CA VAL A 662 -20.81 35.24 -38.14
C VAL A 662 -21.45 33.85 -38.10
N ASP A 663 -22.26 33.56 -39.11
CA ASP A 663 -22.72 32.20 -39.36
C ASP A 663 -21.55 31.31 -39.84
N ALA A 664 -21.41 30.13 -39.24
CA ALA A 664 -20.27 29.24 -39.46
C ALA A 664 -20.14 28.77 -40.91
N ILE A 665 -21.27 28.56 -41.59
CA ILE A 665 -21.31 27.94 -42.92
C ILE A 665 -21.30 29.03 -44.00
N SER A 666 -22.24 29.97 -43.94
CA SER A 666 -22.43 31.02 -44.96
C SER A 666 -21.46 32.19 -44.83
N GLY A 667 -20.88 32.41 -43.65
CA GLY A 667 -20.05 33.59 -43.37
C GLY A 667 -20.84 34.89 -43.24
N ILE A 668 -22.17 34.83 -43.28
CA ILE A 668 -23.03 36.00 -43.10
C ILE A 668 -22.81 36.56 -41.69
N THR A 669 -22.50 37.85 -41.62
CA THR A 669 -22.26 38.54 -40.35
C THR A 669 -23.56 38.83 -39.63
N GLN A 670 -23.69 38.35 -38.39
CA GLN A 670 -24.81 38.68 -37.50
C GLN A 670 -24.60 40.06 -36.89
N GLY A 671 -23.36 40.37 -36.49
CA GLY A 671 -23.01 41.68 -35.96
C GLY A 671 -21.59 41.77 -35.44
N VAL A 672 -21.23 42.97 -34.96
CA VAL A 672 -19.90 43.29 -34.44
C VAL A 672 -20.03 44.13 -33.18
N ILE A 673 -19.49 43.61 -32.08
CA ILE A 673 -19.39 44.32 -30.81
C ILE A 673 -18.02 45.01 -30.75
N LYS A 674 -18.01 46.29 -30.39
CA LYS A 674 -16.79 47.09 -30.25
C LYS A 674 -16.40 47.26 -28.79
N VAL A 675 -15.11 47.13 -28.51
CA VAL A 675 -14.49 47.34 -27.21
C VAL A 675 -13.27 48.25 -27.37
N LYS A 676 -12.80 48.88 -26.27
CA LYS A 676 -11.73 49.88 -26.32
C LYS A 676 -10.34 49.30 -26.54
N SER A 677 -10.15 48.03 -26.21
CA SER A 677 -8.85 47.37 -26.22
C SER A 677 -8.89 46.04 -26.97
N ARG A 678 -7.73 45.44 -27.21
CA ARG A 678 -7.63 44.17 -27.94
C ARG A 678 -8.31 43.02 -27.18
N VAL A 679 -8.81 42.06 -27.96
CA VAL A 679 -9.45 40.84 -27.45
C VAL A 679 -8.57 39.64 -27.81
N GLU A 680 -7.92 39.05 -26.82
CA GLU A 680 -7.10 37.83 -26.98
C GLU A 680 -7.79 36.60 -26.38
N ALA A 681 -8.71 36.79 -25.42
CA ALA A 681 -9.50 35.71 -24.86
C ALA A 681 -10.53 35.21 -25.88
N SER A 682 -10.72 33.89 -25.94
CA SER A 682 -11.85 33.31 -26.66
C SER A 682 -13.18 33.68 -26.01
N VAL A 683 -14.20 33.88 -26.82
CA VAL A 683 -15.57 34.13 -26.34
C VAL A 683 -16.11 32.85 -25.69
N PHE A 684 -16.73 32.99 -24.53
CA PHE A 684 -17.52 31.91 -23.91
C PHE A 684 -18.98 32.09 -24.31
N CYS A 685 -19.58 31.06 -24.91
CA CYS A 685 -20.97 31.09 -25.34
C CYS A 685 -21.81 30.10 -24.53
N CYS A 686 -23.02 30.48 -24.13
CA CYS A 686 -23.97 29.58 -23.48
C CYS A 686 -25.42 29.97 -23.77
N ASN A 687 -26.31 28.98 -23.64
CA ASN A 687 -27.76 29.15 -23.65
C ASN A 687 -28.37 28.29 -22.53
N GLU A 688 -28.09 28.65 -21.29
CA GLU A 688 -28.58 27.95 -20.10
C GLU A 688 -29.45 28.89 -19.26
N ALA A 689 -30.48 28.33 -18.63
CA ALA A 689 -31.31 29.08 -17.68
C ALA A 689 -30.42 29.79 -16.65
N PRO A 690 -30.63 31.10 -16.38
CA PRO A 690 -31.84 31.88 -16.67
C PRO A 690 -31.87 32.63 -18.01
N LEU A 691 -30.91 32.41 -18.92
CA LEU A 691 -30.91 33.08 -20.22
C LEU A 691 -32.11 32.67 -21.07
N THR A 692 -32.70 33.65 -21.76
CA THR A 692 -33.79 33.43 -22.72
C THR A 692 -33.30 33.35 -24.17
N THR A 693 -32.06 33.80 -24.43
CA THR A 693 -31.41 33.81 -25.73
C THR A 693 -29.93 33.43 -25.59
N PRO A 694 -29.32 32.83 -26.62
CA PRO A 694 -27.91 32.47 -26.58
C PRO A 694 -27.03 33.71 -26.46
N CYS A 695 -26.07 33.68 -25.53
CA CYS A 695 -25.22 34.81 -25.21
C CYS A 695 -23.73 34.48 -25.33
N GLY A 696 -22.95 35.47 -25.76
CA GLY A 696 -21.49 35.46 -25.75
C GLY A 696 -20.94 36.37 -24.66
N MET A 697 -19.90 35.92 -23.96
CA MET A 697 -19.20 36.68 -22.93
C MET A 697 -17.69 36.61 -23.14
N VAL A 698 -17.01 37.75 -23.03
CA VAL A 698 -15.55 37.80 -23.23
C VAL A 698 -14.92 38.93 -22.43
N GLY A 699 -13.71 38.67 -21.94
CA GLY A 699 -12.85 39.65 -21.29
C GLY A 699 -11.84 40.24 -22.28
N THR A 700 -11.41 41.47 -22.01
CA THR A 700 -10.53 42.23 -22.89
C THR A 700 -9.24 42.64 -22.16
N TYR A 701 -8.26 43.11 -22.92
CA TYR A 701 -6.93 43.42 -22.39
C TYR A 701 -6.91 44.59 -21.40
N ASP A 702 -7.90 45.49 -21.42
CA ASP A 702 -8.05 46.59 -20.45
C ASP A 702 -8.91 46.23 -19.22
N GLY A 703 -9.28 44.95 -19.09
CA GLY A 703 -10.13 44.45 -18.00
C GLY A 703 -11.62 44.66 -18.21
N THR A 704 -12.06 45.12 -19.37
CA THR A 704 -13.50 45.17 -19.69
C THR A 704 -14.01 43.75 -19.95
N VAL A 705 -15.16 43.42 -19.37
CA VAL A 705 -15.94 42.21 -19.64
C VAL A 705 -17.27 42.63 -20.25
N VAL A 706 -17.65 42.00 -21.34
CA VAL A 706 -18.90 42.29 -22.06
C VAL A 706 -19.72 41.02 -22.24
N CYS A 707 -21.04 41.15 -22.11
CA CYS A 707 -22.02 40.12 -22.44
C CYS A 707 -22.96 40.65 -23.52
N PHE A 708 -23.23 39.83 -24.53
CA PHE A 708 -24.05 40.19 -25.67
C PHE A 708 -24.83 38.99 -26.20
N THR A 709 -25.96 39.25 -26.86
CA THR A 709 -26.74 38.20 -27.54
C THR A 709 -26.03 37.74 -28.82
N LEU A 710 -26.06 36.45 -29.13
CA LEU A 710 -25.44 35.95 -30.37
C LEU A 710 -26.29 36.25 -31.62
N GLU A 711 -27.61 36.31 -31.45
CA GLU A 711 -28.55 36.54 -32.56
C GLU A 711 -28.57 38.00 -33.01
N THR A 712 -28.80 38.93 -32.08
CA THR A 712 -28.91 40.37 -32.39
C THR A 712 -27.61 41.14 -32.21
N CYS A 713 -26.58 40.54 -31.59
CA CYS A 713 -25.33 41.20 -31.21
C CYS A 713 -25.55 42.44 -30.32
N GLU A 714 -26.65 42.44 -29.56
CA GLU A 714 -26.97 43.50 -28.61
C GLU A 714 -26.23 43.26 -27.30
N GLU A 715 -25.56 44.31 -26.81
CA GLU A 715 -24.89 44.28 -25.51
C GLU A 715 -25.92 44.25 -24.39
N LEU A 716 -25.85 43.20 -23.55
CA LEU A 716 -26.70 43.07 -22.37
C LEU A 716 -26.14 43.88 -21.20
N TRP A 717 -24.82 43.77 -20.99
CA TRP A 717 -24.11 44.53 -19.98
C TRP A 717 -22.61 44.57 -20.25
N ARG A 718 -21.95 45.52 -19.60
CA ARG A 718 -20.50 45.72 -19.64
C ARG A 718 -20.00 46.21 -18.31
N ILE A 719 -18.94 45.58 -17.83
CA ILE A 719 -18.25 45.96 -16.60
C ILE A 719 -16.74 46.03 -16.83
N ASN A 720 -16.02 46.69 -15.93
CA ASN A 720 -14.56 46.65 -15.94
C ASN A 720 -14.06 46.11 -14.60
N VAL A 721 -13.17 45.11 -14.67
CA VAL A 721 -12.66 44.41 -13.49
C VAL A 721 -11.30 44.93 -13.02
N GLY A 722 -10.75 45.94 -13.69
CA GLY A 722 -9.53 46.67 -13.29
C GLY A 722 -8.21 45.98 -13.64
N SER A 723 -8.23 44.82 -14.29
CA SER A 723 -7.04 44.07 -14.65
C SER A 723 -7.21 43.33 -15.97
N MET A 724 -6.10 43.20 -16.71
CA MET A 724 -6.02 42.51 -18.00
C MET A 724 -6.61 41.10 -17.96
N ILE A 725 -7.37 40.72 -18.98
CA ILE A 725 -7.94 39.39 -19.15
C ILE A 725 -7.46 38.78 -20.47
N LYS A 726 -6.92 37.56 -20.41
CA LYS A 726 -6.53 36.77 -21.58
C LYS A 726 -7.10 35.36 -21.61
N SER A 727 -7.60 34.87 -20.48
CA SER A 727 -8.22 33.55 -20.36
C SER A 727 -9.68 33.57 -20.78
N LYS A 728 -10.15 32.51 -21.43
CA LYS A 728 -11.58 32.23 -21.58
C LYS A 728 -12.21 31.96 -20.20
N GLY A 729 -13.38 32.54 -19.97
CA GLY A 729 -14.19 32.27 -18.78
C GLY A 729 -14.99 30.98 -18.87
N THR A 730 -15.71 30.63 -17.82
CA THR A 730 -16.64 29.49 -17.77
C THR A 730 -17.92 29.87 -17.03
N CYS A 731 -19.00 29.12 -17.19
CA CYS A 731 -20.29 29.43 -16.54
C CYS A 731 -20.75 28.26 -15.68
N TYR A 732 -21.36 28.58 -14.54
CA TYR A 732 -22.00 27.61 -13.66
C TYR A 732 -23.31 28.18 -13.10
N LYS A 733 -24.45 27.54 -13.42
CA LYS A 733 -25.79 27.90 -12.92
C LYS A 733 -26.09 29.41 -12.99
N GLY A 734 -25.88 30.01 -14.15
CA GLY A 734 -26.12 31.45 -14.39
C GLY A 734 -25.04 32.39 -13.82
N CYS A 735 -23.89 31.86 -13.39
CA CYS A 735 -22.77 32.66 -12.93
C CYS A 735 -21.55 32.48 -13.85
N PHE A 736 -21.17 33.54 -14.55
CA PHE A 736 -20.00 33.60 -15.40
C PHE A 736 -18.74 33.89 -14.58
N CYS A 737 -17.83 32.93 -14.53
CA CYS A 737 -16.56 33.02 -13.85
C CYS A 737 -15.46 33.39 -14.84
N ILE A 738 -14.71 34.45 -14.54
CA ILE A 738 -13.59 34.91 -15.38
C ILE A 738 -12.37 35.26 -14.53
N ALA A 739 -11.20 34.89 -15.01
CA ALA A 739 -9.93 35.18 -14.34
C ALA A 739 -9.22 36.39 -14.99
N ALA A 740 -8.48 37.13 -14.19
CA ALA A 740 -7.68 38.26 -14.64
C ALA A 740 -6.23 38.15 -14.13
N TYR A 741 -5.39 39.04 -14.65
CA TYR A 741 -3.95 39.08 -14.37
C TYR A 741 -3.58 39.50 -12.94
N ASP A 742 -4.57 39.91 -12.14
CA ASP A 742 -4.42 40.18 -10.71
C ASP A 742 -4.57 38.92 -9.83
N GLY A 743 -4.68 37.74 -10.46
CA GLY A 743 -4.73 36.45 -9.76
C GLY A 743 -6.07 36.12 -9.12
N ASN A 744 -7.12 36.88 -9.46
CA ASN A 744 -8.47 36.72 -8.93
C ASN A 744 -9.43 36.15 -9.99
N ILE A 745 -10.35 35.28 -9.53
CA ILE A 745 -11.52 34.84 -10.29
C ILE A 745 -12.72 35.67 -9.85
N ARG A 746 -13.44 36.25 -10.80
CA ARG A 746 -14.68 37.01 -10.56
C ARG A 746 -15.86 36.22 -11.05
N CYS A 747 -16.81 36.00 -10.16
CA CYS A 747 -18.07 35.31 -10.40
C CYS A 747 -19.13 36.37 -10.65
N ILE A 748 -19.50 36.55 -11.92
CA ILE A 748 -20.40 37.59 -12.43
C ILE A 748 -21.77 36.97 -12.66
N ASP A 749 -22.84 37.63 -12.22
CA ASP A 749 -24.19 37.24 -12.58
C ASP A 749 -24.44 37.47 -14.07
N ILE A 750 -24.89 36.44 -14.78
CA ILE A 750 -25.03 36.53 -16.24
C ILE A 750 -26.16 37.46 -16.68
N MET A 751 -27.16 37.72 -15.83
CA MET A 751 -28.30 38.56 -16.18
C MET A 751 -28.02 40.04 -15.87
N SER A 752 -27.45 40.33 -14.70
CA SER A 752 -27.23 41.72 -14.25
C SER A 752 -25.85 42.28 -14.54
N GLY A 753 -24.85 41.42 -14.82
CA GLY A 753 -23.45 41.83 -14.89
C GLY A 753 -22.83 42.16 -13.53
N GLU A 754 -23.53 41.94 -12.42
CA GLU A 754 -23.02 42.21 -11.07
C GLU A 754 -21.96 41.19 -10.65
N ILE A 755 -20.84 41.66 -10.09
CA ILE A 755 -19.82 40.77 -9.51
C ILE A 755 -20.33 40.25 -8.16
N LYS A 756 -20.87 39.03 -8.15
CA LYS A 756 -21.35 38.38 -6.93
C LYS A 756 -20.22 38.03 -5.97
N HIS A 757 -19.11 37.49 -6.49
CA HIS A 757 -17.98 37.06 -5.67
C HIS A 757 -16.64 37.28 -6.38
N THR A 758 -15.60 37.50 -5.58
CA THR A 758 -14.20 37.48 -6.03
C THR A 758 -13.45 36.45 -5.20
N ILE A 759 -12.81 35.49 -5.87
CA ILE A 759 -12.05 34.41 -5.26
C ILE A 759 -10.57 34.64 -5.58
N HIS A 760 -9.78 34.90 -4.54
CA HIS A 760 -8.34 35.09 -4.68
C HIS A 760 -7.60 33.75 -4.78
N ILE A 761 -6.85 33.54 -5.87
CA ILE A 761 -6.11 32.31 -6.11
C ILE A 761 -4.64 32.45 -5.75
N THR A 762 -3.99 33.49 -6.25
CA THR A 762 -2.56 33.77 -6.12
C THR A 762 -2.32 35.27 -6.37
N ASP A 763 -1.14 35.78 -6.02
CA ASP A 763 -0.74 37.18 -6.27
C ASP A 763 -0.20 37.41 -7.70
N GLN A 764 -0.31 36.41 -8.58
CA GLN A 764 0.25 36.43 -9.93
C GLN A 764 -0.80 36.16 -11.02
N ALA A 765 -0.46 36.50 -12.25
CA ALA A 765 -1.38 36.47 -13.38
C ALA A 765 -1.90 35.06 -13.74
N ILE A 766 -3.20 35.00 -14.04
CA ILE A 766 -3.88 33.84 -14.62
C ILE A 766 -4.09 34.12 -16.10
N SER A 767 -3.50 33.31 -16.97
CA SER A 767 -3.65 33.44 -18.43
C SER A 767 -4.27 32.21 -19.10
N ALA A 768 -4.21 31.04 -18.46
CA ALA A 768 -4.84 29.83 -18.96
C ALA A 768 -6.37 29.89 -18.76
N ASP A 769 -7.12 29.24 -19.66
CA ASP A 769 -8.58 29.21 -19.57
C ASP A 769 -9.09 28.57 -18.27
N LEU A 770 -10.25 29.04 -17.81
CA LEU A 770 -10.96 28.41 -16.70
C LEU A 770 -11.76 27.20 -17.20
N VAL A 771 -11.60 26.06 -16.53
CA VAL A 771 -12.20 24.79 -16.96
C VAL A 771 -13.14 24.27 -15.88
N LEU A 772 -14.43 24.19 -16.20
CA LEU A 772 -15.45 23.61 -15.32
C LEU A 772 -15.35 22.08 -15.35
N ALA A 773 -15.21 21.47 -14.19
CA ALA A 773 -15.12 20.03 -14.00
C ALA A 773 -16.22 19.54 -13.04
N LYS A 774 -16.89 18.45 -13.42
CA LYS A 774 -17.97 17.79 -12.65
C LYS A 774 -19.14 18.71 -12.28
N ASN A 775 -19.29 19.85 -12.94
CA ASN A 775 -20.23 20.90 -12.54
C ASN A 775 -20.09 21.33 -11.07
N GLU A 776 -18.88 21.27 -10.52
CA GLU A 776 -18.63 21.60 -9.10
C GLU A 776 -17.32 22.36 -8.90
N TYR A 777 -16.32 22.13 -9.78
CA TYR A 777 -14.97 22.65 -9.63
C TYR A 777 -14.55 23.49 -10.83
N ILE A 778 -13.89 24.62 -10.58
CA ILE A 778 -13.15 25.35 -11.62
C ILE A 778 -11.68 25.02 -11.46
N VAL A 779 -11.06 24.52 -12.52
CA VAL A 779 -9.65 24.17 -12.55
C VAL A 779 -8.88 25.17 -13.42
N LEU A 780 -7.70 25.57 -12.95
CA LEU A 780 -6.87 26.56 -13.63
C LEU A 780 -5.36 26.38 -13.38
N GLY A 781 -4.58 26.95 -14.30
CA GLY A 781 -3.12 27.14 -14.19
C GLY A 781 -2.75 28.63 -14.24
N THR A 782 -1.57 28.97 -13.75
CA THR A 782 -1.13 30.38 -13.63
C THR A 782 0.27 30.58 -14.22
N LEU A 783 0.62 31.84 -14.51
CA LEU A 783 1.95 32.22 -14.98
C LEU A 783 3.05 32.06 -13.92
N SER A 784 2.65 31.84 -12.66
CA SER A 784 3.55 31.59 -11.53
C SER A 784 3.95 30.13 -11.35
N GLY A 785 3.42 29.22 -12.16
CA GLY A 785 3.54 27.78 -11.91
C GLY A 785 2.66 27.30 -10.76
N VAL A 786 1.53 27.97 -10.51
CA VAL A 786 0.47 27.43 -9.61
C VAL A 786 -0.64 26.82 -10.45
N CYS A 787 -1.08 25.62 -10.09
CA CYS A 787 -2.33 25.02 -10.51
C CYS A 787 -3.30 24.93 -9.32
N ALA A 788 -4.60 25.10 -9.57
CA ALA A 788 -5.60 25.11 -8.51
C ALA A 788 -6.93 24.52 -8.98
N SER A 789 -7.70 24.03 -8.01
CA SER A 789 -9.11 23.68 -8.16
C SER A 789 -9.91 24.47 -7.14
N VAL A 790 -11.00 25.09 -7.59
CA VAL A 790 -11.88 25.93 -6.78
C VAL A 790 -13.25 25.28 -6.75
N HIS A 791 -13.73 24.96 -5.56
CA HIS A 791 -15.08 24.44 -5.40
C HIS A 791 -16.07 25.61 -5.45
N ILE A 792 -16.97 25.61 -6.43
CA ILE A 792 -17.78 26.77 -6.79
C ILE A 792 -18.81 27.09 -5.72
N GLU A 793 -19.52 26.09 -5.21
CA GLU A 793 -20.59 26.32 -4.22
C GLU A 793 -20.04 26.82 -2.88
N SER A 794 -18.91 26.27 -2.42
CA SER A 794 -18.26 26.72 -1.18
C SER A 794 -17.36 27.93 -1.36
N LYS A 795 -17.09 28.34 -2.61
CA LYS A 795 -16.28 29.51 -2.99
C LYS A 795 -14.86 29.44 -2.43
N SER A 796 -14.37 28.23 -2.22
CA SER A 796 -13.09 27.96 -1.57
C SER A 796 -12.15 27.24 -2.52
N VAL A 797 -10.87 27.59 -2.46
CA VAL A 797 -9.83 26.83 -3.16
C VAL A 797 -9.76 25.43 -2.53
N ALA A 798 -10.19 24.41 -3.28
CA ALA A 798 -10.19 23.02 -2.84
C ALA A 798 -8.77 22.49 -2.63
N TRP A 799 -7.85 22.87 -3.53
CA TRP A 799 -6.43 22.62 -3.41
C TRP A 799 -5.61 23.55 -4.31
N ARG A 800 -4.33 23.72 -3.97
CA ARG A 800 -3.29 24.38 -4.79
C ARG A 800 -2.12 23.43 -4.95
N GLY A 801 -1.51 23.43 -6.12
CA GLY A 801 -0.29 22.69 -6.43
C GLY A 801 0.74 23.61 -7.08
N THR A 802 1.98 23.51 -6.63
CA THR A 802 3.12 24.18 -7.28
C THR A 802 3.67 23.30 -8.40
N LEU A 803 4.07 23.95 -9.48
CA LEU A 803 4.66 23.45 -10.70
C LEU A 803 6.02 24.13 -10.88
N ASP A 804 6.90 23.52 -11.67
CA ASP A 804 8.28 24.01 -11.82
C ASP A 804 8.36 25.17 -12.83
N SER A 805 7.32 25.36 -13.64
CA SER A 805 7.27 26.34 -14.71
C SER A 805 5.86 26.93 -14.92
N PRO A 806 5.73 28.11 -15.56
CA PRO A 806 4.45 28.72 -15.89
C PRO A 806 3.51 27.81 -16.71
N VAL A 807 2.20 28.04 -16.59
CA VAL A 807 1.16 27.35 -17.37
C VAL A 807 0.38 28.35 -18.21
N PHE A 808 0.51 28.26 -19.54
CA PHE A 808 -0.29 29.01 -20.51
C PHE A 808 -1.41 28.16 -21.10
N ALA A 809 -1.11 26.89 -21.33
CA ALA A 809 -2.05 25.90 -21.86
C ALA A 809 -3.27 25.77 -20.94
N SER A 810 -4.46 25.71 -21.55
CA SER A 810 -5.71 25.44 -20.85
C SER A 810 -5.63 24.04 -20.21
N PRO A 811 -6.02 23.87 -18.93
CA PRO A 811 -6.14 22.54 -18.34
C PRO A 811 -7.10 21.67 -19.15
N VAL A 812 -6.89 20.34 -19.16
CA VAL A 812 -7.73 19.44 -19.96
C VAL A 812 -8.23 18.29 -19.10
N LEU A 813 -9.55 18.09 -19.09
CA LEU A 813 -10.21 17.04 -18.34
C LEU A 813 -10.25 15.73 -19.14
N TYR A 814 -10.16 14.59 -18.45
CA TYR A 814 -10.38 13.28 -19.05
C TYR A 814 -10.89 12.26 -18.02
N ASP A 815 -11.37 11.11 -18.50
CA ASP A 815 -12.01 10.05 -17.70
C ASP A 815 -13.21 10.60 -16.88
N ASN A 816 -14.18 11.19 -17.57
CA ASN A 816 -15.39 11.78 -16.96
C ASN A 816 -15.06 12.79 -15.84
N ASP A 817 -14.21 13.76 -16.15
CA ASP A 817 -13.75 14.83 -15.24
C ASP A 817 -13.11 14.31 -13.94
N LYS A 818 -12.66 13.05 -13.91
CA LYS A 818 -11.95 12.52 -12.75
C LYS A 818 -10.57 13.13 -12.64
N TYR A 819 -9.92 13.36 -13.78
CA TYR A 819 -8.55 13.82 -13.87
C TYR A 819 -8.45 15.09 -14.71
N VAL A 820 -7.41 15.86 -14.41
CA VAL A 820 -7.03 17.07 -15.14
C VAL A 820 -5.55 16.99 -15.51
N VAL A 821 -5.24 17.39 -16.73
CA VAL A 821 -3.89 17.47 -17.26
C VAL A 821 -3.47 18.94 -17.35
N PHE A 822 -2.25 19.23 -16.90
CA PHE A 822 -1.58 20.52 -17.06
C PHE A 822 -0.32 20.33 -17.90
N ALA A 823 -0.09 21.26 -18.83
CA ALA A 823 1.16 21.36 -19.58
C ALA A 823 1.95 22.58 -19.11
N GLU A 824 3.17 22.32 -18.65
CA GLU A 824 4.12 23.34 -18.22
C GLU A 824 4.93 23.87 -19.41
N VAL A 825 5.27 25.15 -19.35
CA VAL A 825 6.09 25.80 -20.40
C VAL A 825 7.46 25.14 -20.56
N ASN A 826 8.01 24.44 -19.57
CA ASN A 826 9.29 23.74 -19.70
C ASN A 826 9.21 22.41 -20.48
N GLY A 827 8.04 22.00 -20.95
CA GLY A 827 7.84 20.75 -21.68
C GLY A 827 7.33 19.58 -20.84
N GLU A 828 7.08 19.78 -19.54
CA GLU A 828 6.52 18.75 -18.67
C GLU A 828 4.98 18.72 -18.74
N ILE A 829 4.40 17.52 -18.72
CA ILE A 829 2.95 17.31 -18.67
C ILE A 829 2.62 16.48 -17.44
N HIS A 830 1.62 16.93 -16.67
CA HIS A 830 1.25 16.31 -15.40
C HIS A 830 -0.24 16.05 -15.35
N CYS A 831 -0.62 14.94 -14.74
CA CYS A 831 -2.01 14.66 -14.41
C CYS A 831 -2.25 14.72 -12.90
N ARG A 832 -3.38 15.30 -12.51
CA ARG A 832 -3.86 15.37 -11.13
C ARG A 832 -5.34 14.96 -11.05
N THR A 833 -5.80 14.57 -9.86
CA THR A 833 -7.25 14.46 -9.59
C THR A 833 -7.88 15.84 -9.49
N VAL A 834 -9.07 16.00 -10.05
CA VAL A 834 -9.81 17.28 -10.03
C VAL A 834 -10.16 17.71 -8.60
N GLU A 835 -10.66 16.80 -7.78
CA GLU A 835 -11.19 17.13 -6.44
C GLU A 835 -10.10 17.32 -5.38
N LYS A 836 -8.98 16.62 -5.50
CA LYS A 836 -7.96 16.50 -4.43
C LYS A 836 -6.57 16.94 -4.83
N GLY A 837 -6.31 17.20 -6.12
CA GLY A 837 -5.01 17.67 -6.60
C GLY A 837 -3.90 16.63 -6.52
N ILE A 838 -4.25 15.36 -6.30
CA ILE A 838 -3.28 14.28 -6.15
C ILE A 838 -2.67 14.02 -7.52
N LYS A 839 -1.34 14.19 -7.63
CA LYS A 839 -0.60 13.86 -8.85
C LYS A 839 -0.74 12.36 -9.15
N ILE A 840 -1.01 12.01 -10.40
CA ILE A 840 -1.22 10.63 -10.84
C ILE A 840 -0.03 10.15 -11.66
N TRP A 841 0.39 10.97 -12.62
CA TRP A 841 1.54 10.70 -13.48
C TRP A 841 2.15 11.99 -14.00
N LYS A 842 3.37 11.89 -14.52
CA LYS A 842 4.05 12.96 -15.25
C LYS A 842 4.71 12.40 -16.51
N TYR A 843 4.87 13.24 -17.51
CA TYR A 843 5.59 12.98 -18.74
C TYR A 843 6.64 14.07 -18.95
N GLN A 844 7.91 13.67 -19.01
CA GLN A 844 9.07 14.54 -19.25
C GLN A 844 9.74 14.10 -20.56
N GLY A 845 9.18 14.51 -21.70
CA GLY A 845 9.70 14.09 -23.01
C GLY A 845 9.65 15.14 -24.12
N ALA A 846 8.89 16.22 -23.95
CA ALA A 846 9.03 17.37 -24.82
C ALA A 846 10.31 18.14 -24.47
N LYS A 847 11.07 18.58 -25.49
CA LYS A 847 12.34 19.27 -25.31
C LYS A 847 12.23 20.80 -25.47
N GLY A 848 11.04 21.28 -25.81
CA GLY A 848 10.77 22.70 -26.01
C GLY A 848 9.51 23.13 -25.27
N ASN A 849 9.19 24.41 -25.42
CA ASN A 849 8.12 25.01 -24.64
C ASN A 849 6.73 24.61 -25.14
N ILE A 850 5.85 24.20 -24.22
CA ILE A 850 4.46 23.87 -24.55
C ILE A 850 3.58 25.09 -24.25
N PHE A 851 3.03 25.68 -25.29
CA PHE A 851 2.02 26.75 -25.21
C PHE A 851 0.63 26.28 -25.64
N SER A 852 0.55 25.21 -26.44
CA SER A 852 -0.70 24.62 -26.86
C SER A 852 -1.36 23.88 -25.70
N SER A 853 -2.69 23.90 -25.64
CA SER A 853 -3.44 22.95 -24.82
C SER A 853 -3.27 21.53 -25.36
N ILE A 854 -3.88 20.54 -24.71
CA ILE A 854 -3.76 19.12 -25.08
C ILE A 854 -5.07 18.63 -25.69
N TYR A 855 -5.01 18.00 -26.85
CA TYR A 855 -6.11 17.20 -27.37
C TYR A 855 -6.08 15.82 -26.75
N ILE A 856 -7.20 15.34 -26.20
CA ILE A 856 -7.30 14.01 -25.58
C ILE A 856 -8.34 13.18 -26.32
N LYS A 857 -7.97 11.96 -26.69
CA LYS A 857 -8.85 10.95 -27.29
C LYS A 857 -8.82 9.69 -26.43
N GLU A 858 -9.98 9.20 -26.00
CA GLU A 858 -10.09 7.87 -25.40
C GLU A 858 -10.04 6.81 -26.50
N ILE A 859 -9.05 5.91 -26.42
CA ILE A 859 -8.90 4.79 -27.37
C ILE A 859 -9.63 3.55 -26.83
N ASP A 860 -9.45 3.30 -25.53
CA ASP A 860 -10.03 2.18 -24.80
C ASP A 860 -10.04 2.54 -23.31
N LYS A 861 -10.73 1.74 -22.50
CA LYS A 861 -10.73 1.90 -21.04
C LYS A 861 -9.29 1.84 -20.51
N PHE A 862 -8.87 2.89 -19.81
CA PHE A 862 -7.49 3.06 -19.32
C PHE A 862 -6.42 3.30 -20.39
N LYS A 863 -6.82 3.65 -21.61
CA LYS A 863 -5.91 3.99 -22.70
C LYS A 863 -6.37 5.26 -23.40
N TRP A 864 -5.60 6.33 -23.24
CA TRP A 864 -5.85 7.62 -23.87
C TRP A 864 -4.68 8.03 -24.76
N GLN A 865 -4.99 8.63 -25.89
CA GLN A 865 -4.03 9.36 -26.71
C GLN A 865 -4.11 10.84 -26.35
N MET A 866 -2.97 11.48 -26.18
CA MET A 866 -2.87 12.90 -25.92
C MET A 866 -1.93 13.55 -26.93
N VAL A 867 -2.40 14.59 -27.62
CA VAL A 867 -1.67 15.24 -28.72
C VAL A 867 -1.54 16.73 -28.46
N PHE A 868 -0.34 17.27 -28.64
CA PHE A 868 -0.01 18.66 -28.35
C PHE A 868 1.09 19.20 -29.26
N GLY A 869 1.06 20.52 -29.47
CA GLY A 869 2.08 21.27 -30.19
C GLY A 869 3.18 21.76 -29.26
N CYS A 870 4.37 21.98 -29.81
CA CYS A 870 5.53 22.42 -29.08
C CYS A 870 6.30 23.50 -29.85
N HIS A 871 6.95 24.39 -29.10
CA HIS A 871 7.78 25.46 -29.65
C HIS A 871 9.05 24.95 -30.33
N ASP A 872 9.44 23.69 -30.11
CA ASP A 872 10.54 23.05 -30.85
C ASP A 872 10.15 22.62 -32.28
N SER A 873 9.07 23.21 -32.82
CA SER A 873 8.51 22.93 -34.14
C SER A 873 8.01 21.49 -34.31
N ASN A 874 7.58 20.83 -33.23
CA ASN A 874 7.03 19.48 -33.30
C ASN A 874 5.60 19.37 -32.76
N VAL A 875 4.89 18.39 -33.30
CA VAL A 875 3.66 17.85 -32.72
C VAL A 875 3.98 16.51 -32.08
N TYR A 876 3.55 16.34 -30.84
CA TYR A 876 3.78 15.14 -30.05
C TYR A 876 2.47 14.39 -29.85
N SER A 877 2.52 13.06 -29.96
CA SER A 877 1.47 12.16 -29.46
C SER A 877 2.03 11.25 -28.40
N ILE A 878 1.39 11.24 -27.24
CA ILE A 878 1.68 10.31 -26.14
C ILE A 878 0.50 9.37 -25.92
N ILE A 879 0.79 8.15 -25.52
CA ILE A 879 -0.19 7.18 -25.07
C ILE A 879 -0.09 7.07 -23.55
N VAL A 880 -1.21 7.26 -22.88
CA VAL A 880 -1.35 7.01 -21.45
C VAL A 880 -2.07 5.68 -21.29
N LYS A 881 -1.32 4.62 -20.95
CA LYS A 881 -1.87 3.28 -20.69
C LYS A 881 -1.70 2.95 -19.22
N ASN A 882 -2.78 2.60 -18.51
CA ASN A 882 -2.74 2.30 -17.07
C ASN A 882 -2.03 3.40 -16.25
N PHE A 883 -2.32 4.67 -16.54
CA PHE A 883 -1.69 5.83 -15.90
C PHE A 883 -0.17 5.93 -16.11
N GLN A 884 0.39 5.22 -17.08
CA GLN A 884 1.78 5.35 -17.49
C GLN A 884 1.84 6.03 -18.86
N PRO A 885 2.34 7.28 -18.95
CA PRO A 885 2.51 7.98 -20.21
C PRO A 885 3.77 7.50 -20.93
N SER A 886 3.69 7.29 -22.23
CA SER A 886 4.82 7.02 -23.11
C SER A 886 4.67 7.73 -24.45
N LEU A 887 5.79 8.07 -25.09
CA LEU A 887 5.77 8.65 -26.43
C LEU A 887 5.24 7.61 -27.43
N GLN A 888 4.27 8.01 -28.26
CA GLN A 888 3.78 7.20 -29.38
C GLN A 888 4.51 7.58 -30.65
N TRP A 889 4.45 8.86 -31.02
CA TRP A 889 5.14 9.43 -32.17
C TRP A 889 5.39 10.92 -31.95
N LYS A 890 6.34 11.45 -32.73
CA LYS A 890 6.71 12.87 -32.77
C LYS A 890 6.91 13.25 -34.23
N THR A 891 6.25 14.33 -34.66
CA THR A 891 6.29 14.81 -36.04
C THR A 891 6.87 16.22 -36.08
N GLN A 892 7.93 16.39 -36.86
CA GLN A 892 8.57 17.67 -37.08
C GLN A 892 7.82 18.46 -38.14
N LEU A 893 7.30 19.62 -37.77
CA LEU A 893 6.74 20.61 -38.68
C LEU A 893 7.80 21.67 -39.02
N THR A 894 7.44 22.56 -39.94
CA THR A 894 8.32 23.60 -40.49
C THR A 894 8.54 24.79 -39.55
N SER A 895 7.69 24.96 -38.53
CA SER A 895 7.66 26.13 -37.64
C SER A 895 7.08 25.76 -36.25
N PRO A 896 7.34 26.54 -35.18
CA PRO A 896 6.78 26.31 -33.85
C PRO A 896 5.25 26.14 -33.85
N VAL A 897 4.73 25.29 -32.97
CA VAL A 897 3.29 24.99 -32.89
C VAL A 897 2.71 25.53 -31.58
N TYR A 898 2.02 26.67 -31.65
CA TYR A 898 1.33 27.29 -30.51
C TYR A 898 -0.13 26.85 -30.39
N SER A 899 -0.77 26.59 -31.53
CA SER A 899 -2.17 26.20 -31.60
C SER A 899 -2.39 24.80 -31.01
N THR A 900 -3.57 24.56 -30.44
CA THR A 900 -3.92 23.21 -29.98
C THR A 900 -4.27 22.33 -31.16
N PRO A 901 -3.65 21.15 -31.34
CA PRO A 901 -4.09 20.20 -32.34
C PRO A 901 -5.57 19.81 -32.16
N ARG A 902 -6.25 19.47 -33.26
CA ARG A 902 -7.68 19.13 -33.25
C ARG A 902 -7.94 17.85 -34.05
N SER A 903 -8.89 17.03 -33.61
CA SER A 903 -9.38 15.92 -34.43
C SER A 903 -10.19 16.46 -35.61
N LEU A 904 -9.89 15.97 -36.81
CA LEU A 904 -10.78 16.08 -37.97
C LEU A 904 -11.64 14.82 -38.13
N SER A 905 -11.08 13.67 -37.77
CA SER A 905 -11.76 12.38 -37.74
C SER A 905 -11.08 11.46 -36.74
N ASP A 906 -11.52 10.19 -36.67
CA ASP A 906 -10.83 9.18 -35.86
C ASP A 906 -9.39 8.91 -36.30
N LYS A 907 -9.04 9.21 -37.56
CA LYS A 907 -7.75 8.90 -38.16
C LYS A 907 -6.91 10.13 -38.47
N MET A 908 -7.45 11.33 -38.33
CA MET A 908 -6.80 12.56 -38.78
C MET A 908 -6.79 13.63 -37.71
N ILE A 909 -5.63 14.25 -37.53
CA ILE A 909 -5.38 15.35 -36.60
C ILE A 909 -4.92 16.57 -37.40
N LEU A 910 -5.53 17.71 -37.18
CA LEU A 910 -5.08 19.00 -37.69
C LEU A 910 -4.11 19.64 -36.70
N ALA A 911 -2.97 20.14 -37.18
CA ALA A 911 -2.08 21.01 -36.44
C ALA A 911 -1.79 22.28 -37.24
N ALA A 912 -1.82 23.45 -36.60
CA ALA A 912 -1.47 24.72 -37.24
C ALA A 912 -0.15 25.24 -36.69
N SER A 913 0.86 25.34 -37.55
CA SER A 913 2.17 25.88 -37.22
C SER A 913 2.20 27.40 -37.40
N ASN A 914 3.09 28.07 -36.67
CA ASN A 914 3.09 29.52 -36.53
C ASN A 914 3.22 30.28 -37.86
N ASN A 915 3.89 29.70 -38.86
CA ASN A 915 4.05 30.32 -40.18
C ASN A 915 2.79 30.23 -41.07
N GLY A 916 1.65 29.83 -40.53
CA GLY A 916 0.38 29.74 -41.25
C GLY A 916 0.13 28.39 -41.93
N ILE A 917 0.97 27.38 -41.72
CA ILE A 917 0.78 26.06 -42.35
C ILE A 917 -0.12 25.19 -41.48
N LEU A 918 -1.22 24.74 -42.08
CA LEU A 918 -2.14 23.74 -41.54
C LEU A 918 -1.73 22.36 -42.05
N SER A 919 -1.25 21.49 -41.16
CA SER A 919 -0.84 20.13 -41.50
C SER A 919 -1.87 19.12 -40.98
N ILE A 920 -2.37 18.25 -41.85
CA ILE A 920 -3.18 17.09 -41.47
C ILE A 920 -2.25 15.91 -41.24
N LEU A 921 -2.31 15.32 -40.05
CA LEU A 921 -1.48 14.23 -39.59
C LEU A 921 -2.31 12.95 -39.42
N ASP A 922 -1.73 11.81 -39.75
CA ASP A 922 -2.27 10.51 -39.38
C ASP A 922 -2.25 10.36 -37.85
N SER A 923 -3.40 10.04 -37.25
CA SER A 923 -3.55 9.96 -35.80
C SER A 923 -2.72 8.85 -35.17
N GLU A 924 -2.44 7.75 -35.88
CA GLU A 924 -1.74 6.60 -35.31
C GLU A 924 -0.23 6.67 -35.49
N LYS A 925 0.24 7.21 -36.62
CA LYS A 925 1.65 7.22 -37.04
C LYS A 925 2.28 8.62 -37.01
N GLY A 926 1.48 9.68 -37.01
CA GLY A 926 1.94 11.06 -37.09
C GLY A 926 2.44 11.49 -38.48
N ALA A 927 2.23 10.68 -39.52
CA ALA A 927 2.66 11.04 -40.88
C ALA A 927 1.87 12.24 -41.40
N ILE A 928 2.54 13.18 -42.06
CA ILE A 928 1.87 14.32 -42.72
C ILE A 928 1.13 13.80 -43.97
N ILE A 929 -0.18 13.99 -44.00
CA ILE A 929 -1.08 13.54 -45.07
C ILE A 929 -1.26 14.64 -46.13
N SER A 930 -1.49 15.88 -45.68
CA SER A 930 -1.71 17.04 -46.55
C SER A 930 -1.40 18.32 -45.78
N GLU A 931 -1.09 19.39 -46.50
CA GLU A 931 -0.81 20.71 -45.94
C GLU A 931 -1.53 21.82 -46.71
N TYR A 932 -1.91 22.87 -46.00
CA TYR A 932 -2.48 24.09 -46.56
C TYR A 932 -1.79 25.32 -45.98
N HIS A 933 -1.52 26.32 -46.82
CA HIS A 933 -0.77 27.52 -46.44
C HIS A 933 -1.71 28.72 -46.34
N LEU A 934 -1.87 29.26 -45.13
CA LEU A 934 -2.47 30.58 -44.92
C LEU A 934 -1.49 31.69 -45.36
N PRO A 935 -1.99 32.89 -45.67
CA PRO A 935 -1.14 33.98 -46.17
C PRO A 935 -0.13 34.55 -45.15
N ASN A 936 -0.35 34.31 -43.84
CA ASN A 936 0.48 34.86 -42.78
C ASN A 936 0.39 33.99 -41.50
N GLU A 937 1.07 34.42 -40.44
CA GLU A 937 1.16 33.70 -39.18
C GLU A 937 -0.22 33.39 -38.55
N THR A 938 -0.29 32.29 -37.80
CA THR A 938 -1.48 31.94 -37.01
C THR A 938 -1.09 31.46 -35.60
N PHE A 939 -1.73 32.06 -34.60
CA PHE A 939 -1.61 31.69 -33.18
C PHE A 939 -2.91 31.09 -32.64
N SER A 940 -4.02 31.40 -33.30
CA SER A 940 -5.35 30.94 -32.90
C SER A 940 -5.46 29.43 -33.03
N THR A 941 -6.14 28.79 -32.07
CA THR A 941 -6.47 27.38 -32.19
C THR A 941 -7.65 27.22 -33.16
N PRO A 942 -7.55 26.35 -34.18
CA PRO A 942 -8.65 26.12 -35.12
C PRO A 942 -9.92 25.61 -34.41
N ALA A 943 -11.06 26.10 -34.87
CA ALA A 943 -12.38 25.57 -34.51
C ALA A 943 -12.87 24.68 -35.66
N ILE A 944 -13.29 23.46 -35.33
CA ILE A 944 -13.70 22.44 -36.32
C ILE A 944 -15.20 22.22 -36.22
N TYR A 945 -15.90 22.30 -37.36
CA TYR A 945 -17.31 21.96 -37.48
C TYR A 945 -17.53 21.15 -38.75
N GLY A 946 -17.85 19.86 -38.61
CA GLY A 946 -17.94 18.96 -39.77
C GLY A 946 -16.64 18.97 -40.56
N ASP A 947 -16.72 19.35 -41.84
CA ASP A 947 -15.60 19.49 -42.76
C ASP A 947 -15.07 20.94 -42.88
N TYR A 948 -15.50 21.85 -42.00
CA TYR A 948 -15.05 23.24 -41.95
C TYR A 948 -14.01 23.44 -40.85
N ILE A 949 -12.94 24.14 -41.22
CA ILE A 949 -11.86 24.61 -40.36
C ILE A 949 -11.97 26.13 -40.30
N ILE A 950 -12.23 26.66 -39.11
CA ILE A 950 -12.32 28.09 -38.87
C ILE A 950 -11.10 28.53 -38.07
N ILE A 951 -10.34 29.49 -38.60
CA ILE A 951 -9.06 29.90 -38.01
C ILE A 951 -8.76 31.37 -38.26
N GLY A 952 -8.19 32.04 -37.25
CA GLY A 952 -7.70 33.41 -37.36
C GLY A 952 -6.28 33.46 -37.92
N CYS A 953 -5.99 34.49 -38.72
CA CYS A 953 -4.68 34.75 -39.29
C CYS A 953 -4.24 36.19 -38.99
N ARG A 954 -2.93 36.42 -38.90
CA ARG A 954 -2.35 37.74 -38.60
C ARG A 954 -2.34 38.70 -39.79
N ASN A 955 -2.92 38.32 -40.91
CA ASN A 955 -3.29 39.25 -41.99
C ASN A 955 -4.67 39.88 -41.77
N ASP A 956 -5.10 39.98 -40.50
CA ASP A 956 -6.35 40.60 -40.04
C ASP A 956 -7.65 39.83 -40.32
N HIS A 957 -7.55 38.66 -40.97
CA HIS A 957 -8.72 37.89 -41.41
C HIS A 957 -9.03 36.66 -40.54
N LEU A 958 -10.32 36.38 -40.41
CA LEU A 958 -10.86 35.08 -40.03
C LEU A 958 -11.16 34.28 -41.32
N TYR A 959 -10.70 33.03 -41.37
CA TYR A 959 -10.92 32.13 -42.50
C TYR A 959 -11.87 31.01 -42.13
N SER A 960 -12.75 30.63 -43.06
CA SER A 960 -13.44 29.35 -43.07
C SER A 960 -12.98 28.54 -44.28
N ILE A 961 -12.40 27.38 -44.01
CA ILE A 961 -11.78 26.50 -45.00
C ILE A 961 -12.48 25.15 -44.94
N LYS A 962 -13.04 24.71 -46.04
CA LYS A 962 -13.60 23.38 -46.18
C LYS A 962 -12.52 22.42 -46.64
N TYR A 963 -12.40 21.25 -46.02
CA TYR A 963 -11.54 20.18 -46.50
C TYR A 963 -12.36 19.03 -47.10
N ALA A 964 -11.94 18.49 -48.23
CA ALA A 964 -12.59 17.36 -48.89
C ALA A 964 -11.60 16.20 -49.06
N LEU A 965 -12.01 15.01 -48.65
CA LEU A 965 -11.25 13.78 -48.88
C LEU A 965 -11.52 13.29 -50.31
N TYR A 966 -10.47 13.13 -51.12
CA TYR A 966 -10.59 12.30 -52.32
C TYR A 966 -10.72 10.84 -51.88
N LEU A 967 -11.86 10.22 -52.18
CA LEU A 967 -12.10 8.79 -51.99
C LEU A 967 -11.34 7.97 -53.04
#